data_AF-A0A1Q3HI63-F1
#
_entry.id   AF-A0A1Q3HI63-F1
#
_cell.length_a   1.000
_cell.length_b   1.000
_cell.length_c   1.000
_cell.angle_alpha   90.00
_cell.angle_beta   90.00
_cell.angle_gamma   90.00
#
_symmetry.space_group_name_H-M   'P 1'
#
loop_
_entity.id
_entity.type
_entity.pdbx_description
1 polymer ?
#
loop_
_entity_poly.entity_id
_entity_poly.type
_entity_poly.pdbx_seq_one_letter_code
_entity_poly.pdbx_strand_id
1 'polypeptide(L)'
;MKLETRRLRINLQGPALLALTTLWSSCGPATLDAHEPEELASLESAAAVDHRPFTVMTYNVRQVNADDTGIYSWTQRSPDVIKLISARNPDVFGVQEASAAAIQNDLINAFQGNYDYYKPPNGSPKMIFYRRSRFALAAGTDVQGYFSIANPYAESNACYPNASGRTAAWIKLDDKLSGRQYFLVNSHPAHGVNCGLAREKNAELIRGIITQKATGRSIIVFGDFNSDPQNPNSTNDDSIAMLETGASPTLYRSARHTGATTADTATFNSSWKNPSTNYNRLDYILVSGGDMTTSDQLIDTSKYDGISPSDHFAVMATIRPAVFQAGSTTDTQGNGTSASTRLYFADVTGDGCADKLSWNPTLLGGATQAFRGNCNGTFGPAIVHDNGGSASNATTFYFADVNGDACADKIYWNPTFDTGHTRVYLSNCDGTFRWTNSNDNGGSESSATTFHFADITGDKCADKIYWNPTFDSGRARVYLSNCDGTFAWSNTNTDAGSSQNGDAHFYFADVTGDGRADKIVWDPAADSGRTRVYASNGNGTFTFLTSHTGGYSGNPETRLYFTDVNGDGHADKLFWRPDYREGRIQVYLGSATGFSGGPLMNNPGYSQSANTQYFFADLDGSGAADQIYWNYGAADGGSRAYLSRY
;
A
#
# COMPACT_ATOMS: atom_id res chain seq x y z
N MET A 1 -41.47 -38.95 47.95
CA MET A 1 -42.04 -40.26 48.36
C MET A 1 -43.52 -40.23 48.04
N LYS A 2 -43.99 -41.20 47.23
CA LYS A 2 -45.39 -41.63 47.02
C LYS A 2 -46.30 -40.57 46.35
N LEU A 3 -47.09 -40.91 45.34
CA LEU A 3 -48.04 -42.02 45.31
C LEU A 3 -48.24 -42.58 43.89
N GLU A 4 -48.42 -43.90 43.85
CA GLU A 4 -49.08 -44.69 42.80
C GLU A 4 -50.54 -44.18 42.59
N THR A 5 -51.28 -44.44 41.50
CA THR A 5 -51.65 -45.75 40.94
C THR A 5 -52.52 -45.55 39.69
N ARG A 6 -52.26 -46.35 38.63
CA ARG A 6 -53.19 -47.15 37.77
C ARG A 6 -54.61 -46.61 37.48
N ARG A 7 -55.23 -46.71 36.28
CA ARG A 7 -55.19 -47.75 35.21
C ARG A 7 -56.12 -47.31 34.04
N LEU A 8 -55.71 -47.61 32.79
CA LEU A 8 -56.47 -48.09 31.60
C LEU A 8 -57.82 -47.41 31.20
N ARG A 9 -58.11 -46.99 29.95
CA ARG A 9 -58.08 -47.72 28.66
C ARG A 9 -58.39 -46.80 27.44
N ILE A 10 -57.81 -47.19 26.29
CA ILE A 10 -58.31 -47.13 24.88
C ILE A 10 -58.09 -45.85 24.02
N ASN A 11 -57.17 -46.04 23.05
CA ASN A 11 -57.10 -45.64 21.63
C ASN A 11 -57.56 -44.27 21.16
N LEU A 12 -56.62 -43.51 20.56
CA LEU A 12 -56.71 -43.03 19.17
C LEU A 12 -55.33 -42.50 18.69
N GLN A 13 -54.95 -42.95 17.50
CA GLN A 13 -54.17 -42.28 16.44
C GLN A 13 -53.09 -41.26 16.86
N GLY A 14 -51.82 -41.58 16.56
CA GLY A 14 -50.70 -40.63 16.63
C GLY A 14 -50.01 -40.49 15.27
N PRO A 15 -49.55 -39.29 14.90
CA PRO A 15 -48.44 -39.09 13.96
C PRO A 15 -47.10 -38.93 14.71
N ALA A 16 -46.02 -39.13 13.95
CA ALA A 16 -44.65 -38.65 14.20
C ALA A 16 -43.77 -39.30 15.29
N LEU A 17 -42.49 -39.31 14.91
CA LEU A 17 -41.23 -39.46 15.66
C LEU A 17 -40.66 -40.86 15.96
N LEU A 18 -39.46 -41.04 15.40
CA LEU A 18 -38.24 -41.67 15.95
C LEU A 18 -38.40 -42.76 17.02
N ALA A 19 -37.88 -43.95 16.74
CA ALA A 19 -36.50 -44.31 17.11
C ALA A 19 -36.27 -45.84 17.03
N LEU A 20 -35.04 -46.17 16.62
CA LEU A 20 -34.21 -47.30 17.05
C LEU A 20 -34.83 -48.70 17.20
N THR A 21 -34.29 -49.63 16.42
CA THR A 21 -34.04 -50.99 16.91
C THR A 21 -32.53 -51.23 17.03
N THR A 22 -32.22 -51.79 18.18
CA THR A 22 -30.93 -52.10 18.79
C THR A 22 -30.23 -53.32 18.18
N LEU A 23 -28.91 -53.34 18.23
CA LEU A 23 -28.14 -54.56 18.52
C LEU A 23 -26.90 -54.22 19.38
N TRP A 24 -26.90 -54.78 20.58
CA TRP A 24 -25.77 -54.96 21.50
C TRP A 24 -24.76 -55.96 20.89
N SER A 25 -23.46 -56.05 21.19
CA SER A 25 -22.68 -55.75 22.40
C SER A 25 -21.19 -56.03 22.09
N SER A 26 -20.24 -55.26 22.66
CA SER A 26 -19.10 -55.79 23.46
C SER A 26 -18.04 -54.73 23.84
N CYS A 27 -17.82 -54.59 25.16
CA CYS A 27 -16.59 -54.27 25.93
C CYS A 27 -15.42 -53.44 25.36
N GLY A 28 -15.03 -52.42 26.15
CA GLY A 28 -13.63 -52.15 26.50
C GLY A 28 -13.09 -50.76 26.12
N PRO A 29 -12.41 -50.02 27.02
CA PRO A 29 -12.07 -48.61 26.84
C PRO A 29 -10.76 -48.45 26.06
N ALA A 30 -10.72 -47.54 25.09
CA ALA A 30 -9.47 -47.12 24.47
C ALA A 30 -9.57 -45.68 23.94
N THR A 31 -8.82 -44.82 24.63
CA THR A 31 -8.00 -43.73 24.08
C THR A 31 -8.63 -42.73 23.12
N LEU A 32 -8.72 -41.48 23.60
CA LEU A 32 -8.73 -40.26 22.78
C LEU A 32 -7.55 -40.29 21.80
N ASP A 33 -7.83 -40.60 20.53
CA ASP A 33 -6.90 -40.30 19.45
C ASP A 33 -7.13 -38.85 19.02
N ALA A 34 -6.13 -38.04 19.31
CA ALA A 34 -6.03 -36.65 18.90
C ALA A 34 -5.60 -36.60 17.43
N HIS A 35 -6.53 -36.68 16.49
CA HIS A 35 -6.31 -36.31 15.09
C HIS A 35 -7.59 -35.74 14.50
N GLU A 36 -7.78 -34.44 14.68
CA GLU A 36 -8.43 -33.58 13.69
C GLU A 36 -8.13 -32.12 14.03
N PRO A 37 -7.16 -31.51 13.32
CA PRO A 37 -7.37 -30.15 12.85
C PRO A 37 -6.74 -29.98 11.46
N GLU A 38 -7.38 -30.48 10.41
CA GLU A 38 -6.99 -30.10 9.04
C GLU A 38 -8.17 -29.66 8.15
N GLU A 39 -9.42 -29.90 8.55
CA GLU A 39 -10.56 -29.56 7.68
C GLU A 39 -11.16 -28.16 7.91
N LEU A 40 -10.86 -27.51 9.04
CA LEU A 40 -11.33 -26.14 9.34
C LEU A 40 -10.40 -25.02 8.85
N ALA A 41 -9.22 -25.35 8.30
CA ALA A 41 -8.30 -24.38 7.69
C ALA A 41 -8.48 -24.24 6.16
N SER A 42 -9.47 -24.94 5.57
CA SER A 42 -9.65 -25.01 4.11
C SER A 42 -10.81 -24.16 3.57
N LEU A 43 -11.45 -23.35 4.43
CA LEU A 43 -12.52 -22.42 4.07
C LEU A 43 -12.15 -20.96 4.34
N GLU A 44 -10.85 -20.64 4.37
CA GLU A 44 -10.41 -19.28 4.07
C GLU A 44 -10.80 -18.98 2.62
N SER A 45 -11.65 -17.97 2.46
CA SER A 45 -12.14 -17.41 1.20
C SER A 45 -11.18 -17.64 0.03
N ALA A 46 -11.64 -18.38 -0.97
CA ALA A 46 -11.03 -18.40 -2.29
C ALA A 46 -11.27 -17.06 -3.01
N ALA A 47 -10.80 -15.96 -2.43
CA ALA A 47 -10.42 -14.79 -3.20
C ALA A 47 -9.26 -15.25 -4.08
N ALA A 48 -9.49 -15.31 -5.39
CA ALA A 48 -8.44 -15.63 -6.34
C ALA A 48 -7.29 -14.65 -6.12
N VAL A 49 -6.18 -15.11 -5.52
CA VAL A 49 -5.00 -14.27 -5.30
C VAL A 49 -4.50 -13.81 -6.66
N ASP A 50 -4.86 -12.57 -6.98
CA ASP A 50 -4.72 -11.94 -8.29
C ASP A 50 -3.25 -12.09 -8.76
N HIS A 51 -2.26 -11.86 -7.87
CA HIS A 51 -0.84 -12.16 -8.12
C HIS A 51 -0.15 -12.84 -6.92
N ARG A 52 0.70 -13.85 -7.16
CA ARG A 52 1.69 -14.28 -6.15
C ARG A 52 2.95 -13.40 -6.20
N PRO A 53 3.48 -12.89 -5.07
CA PRO A 53 4.69 -12.08 -5.08
C PRO A 53 5.87 -12.74 -5.79
N PHE A 54 6.65 -11.98 -6.55
CA PHE A 54 7.85 -12.48 -7.24
C PHE A 54 8.89 -11.42 -7.44
N THR A 55 10.13 -11.83 -7.63
CA THR A 55 11.24 -10.90 -7.68
C THR A 55 11.77 -10.69 -9.09
N VAL A 56 12.01 -9.43 -9.43
CA VAL A 56 12.59 -9.02 -10.71
C VAL A 56 13.89 -8.28 -10.44
N MET A 57 14.93 -8.60 -11.20
CA MET A 57 16.23 -7.93 -11.14
C MET A 57 16.63 -7.39 -12.52
N THR A 58 17.30 -6.24 -12.55
CA THR A 58 18.08 -5.77 -13.70
C THR A 58 19.53 -5.56 -13.29
N TYR A 59 20.46 -5.96 -14.15
CA TYR A 59 21.88 -5.80 -13.88
C TYR A 59 22.69 -5.54 -15.16
N ASN A 60 23.25 -4.34 -15.29
CA ASN A 60 24.30 -4.08 -16.27
C ASN A 60 25.60 -4.72 -15.77
N VAL A 61 26.07 -5.77 -16.45
CA VAL A 61 27.22 -6.57 -15.98
C VAL A 61 28.56 -6.06 -16.50
N ARG A 62 28.63 -4.85 -17.07
CA ARG A 62 29.81 -4.26 -17.73
C ARG A 62 30.36 -5.15 -18.85
N GLN A 63 30.61 -4.58 -20.01
CA GLN A 63 31.25 -5.34 -21.09
C GLN A 63 32.72 -5.68 -20.83
N VAL A 64 33.30 -6.50 -21.72
CA VAL A 64 34.76 -6.71 -21.77
C VAL A 64 35.41 -5.50 -22.43
N ASN A 65 36.19 -4.74 -21.66
CA ASN A 65 37.02 -3.65 -22.19
C ASN A 65 38.51 -3.99 -22.08
N ALA A 66 39.32 -3.49 -23.01
CA ALA A 66 40.78 -3.71 -22.99
C ALA A 66 41.45 -3.18 -21.72
N ASP A 67 40.92 -2.08 -21.14
CA ASP A 67 41.43 -1.45 -19.93
C ASP A 67 40.98 -2.15 -18.63
N ASP A 68 40.14 -3.18 -18.73
CA ASP A 68 39.69 -3.98 -17.60
C ASP A 68 40.65 -5.16 -17.40
N THR A 69 41.79 -4.89 -16.76
CA THR A 69 42.86 -5.86 -16.51
C THR A 69 42.87 -6.34 -15.06
N GLY A 70 43.55 -7.47 -14.82
CA GLY A 70 43.68 -8.05 -13.47
C GLY A 70 42.32 -8.34 -12.84
N ILE A 71 42.14 -7.89 -11.60
CA ILE A 71 40.90 -8.04 -10.81
C ILE A 71 39.64 -7.46 -11.48
N TYR A 72 39.80 -6.52 -12.43
CA TYR A 72 38.69 -5.92 -13.15
C TYR A 72 38.30 -6.68 -14.44
N SER A 73 39.12 -7.63 -14.87
CA SER A 73 38.83 -8.44 -16.06
C SER A 73 37.60 -9.32 -15.85
N TRP A 74 36.86 -9.60 -16.94
CA TRP A 74 35.66 -10.45 -16.87
C TRP A 74 35.95 -11.79 -16.19
N THR A 75 37.05 -12.45 -16.54
CA THR A 75 37.44 -13.76 -15.97
C THR A 75 37.58 -13.73 -14.45
N GLN A 76 38.01 -12.60 -13.86
CA GLN A 76 38.14 -12.49 -12.41
C GLN A 76 36.83 -12.13 -11.73
N ARG A 77 36.00 -11.27 -12.35
CA ARG A 77 34.74 -10.79 -11.74
C ARG A 77 33.51 -11.64 -12.07
N SER A 78 33.55 -12.51 -13.07
CA SER A 78 32.40 -13.33 -13.45
C SER A 78 31.91 -14.26 -12.33
N PRO A 79 32.77 -14.88 -11.49
CA PRO A 79 32.30 -15.64 -10.33
C PRO A 79 31.53 -14.79 -9.33
N ASP A 80 31.91 -13.52 -9.14
CA ASP A 80 31.25 -12.61 -8.22
C ASP A 80 29.92 -12.08 -8.76
N VAL A 81 29.83 -11.83 -10.07
CA VAL A 81 28.56 -11.55 -10.76
C VAL A 81 27.59 -12.72 -10.58
N ILE A 82 28.06 -13.95 -10.83
CA ILE A 82 27.25 -15.17 -10.67
C ILE A 82 26.84 -15.36 -9.21
N LYS A 83 27.76 -15.15 -8.27
CA LYS A 83 27.51 -15.26 -6.82
C LYS A 83 26.47 -14.25 -6.35
N LEU A 84 26.55 -13.00 -6.81
CA LEU A 84 25.58 -11.95 -6.50
C LEU A 84 24.17 -12.35 -6.96
N ILE A 85 24.02 -12.70 -8.25
CA ILE A 85 22.72 -13.10 -8.80
C ILE A 85 22.19 -14.35 -8.06
N SER A 86 23.06 -15.33 -7.78
CA SER A 86 22.70 -16.56 -7.07
C SER A 86 22.24 -16.28 -5.63
N ALA A 87 22.92 -15.38 -4.92
CA ALA A 87 22.57 -15.01 -3.55
C ALA A 87 21.24 -14.26 -3.47
N ARG A 88 20.94 -13.42 -4.47
CA ARG A 88 19.65 -12.72 -4.56
C ARG A 88 18.52 -13.59 -5.10
N ASN A 89 18.87 -14.64 -5.85
CA ASN A 89 17.95 -15.67 -6.35
C ASN A 89 16.65 -15.08 -6.96
N PRO A 90 16.73 -14.16 -7.93
CA PRO A 90 15.56 -13.50 -8.50
C PRO A 90 14.69 -14.49 -9.29
N ASP A 91 13.38 -14.28 -9.39
CA ASP A 91 12.52 -15.13 -10.24
C ASP A 91 12.66 -14.80 -11.73
N VAL A 92 12.91 -13.53 -12.04
CA VAL A 92 13.27 -13.05 -13.37
C VAL A 92 14.43 -12.08 -13.26
N PHE A 93 15.41 -12.18 -14.15
CA PHE A 93 16.46 -11.17 -14.23
C PHE A 93 16.89 -10.83 -15.65
N GLY A 94 17.22 -9.55 -15.82
CA GLY A 94 17.75 -8.96 -17.03
C GLY A 94 19.23 -8.66 -16.93
N VAL A 95 19.96 -8.94 -18.01
CA VAL A 95 21.38 -8.56 -18.11
C VAL A 95 21.62 -7.65 -19.31
N GLN A 96 22.30 -6.53 -19.07
CA GLN A 96 22.79 -5.60 -20.10
C GLN A 96 24.32 -5.74 -20.26
N GLU A 97 24.87 -5.24 -21.36
CA GLU A 97 26.31 -5.33 -21.70
C GLU A 97 26.95 -6.73 -21.77
N ALA A 98 26.18 -7.79 -22.02
CA ALA A 98 26.71 -9.12 -22.31
C ALA A 98 27.36 -9.23 -23.72
N SER A 99 28.20 -8.27 -24.10
CA SER A 99 28.73 -8.05 -25.46
C SER A 99 29.71 -9.09 -25.98
N ALA A 100 30.31 -9.87 -25.08
CA ALA A 100 31.24 -10.93 -25.43
C ALA A 100 30.58 -12.31 -25.23
N ALA A 101 30.93 -13.28 -26.09
CA ALA A 101 30.48 -14.66 -25.97
C ALA A 101 30.85 -15.29 -24.62
N ALA A 102 31.99 -14.89 -24.02
CA ALA A 102 32.39 -15.33 -22.69
C ALA A 102 31.36 -14.94 -21.61
N ILE A 103 30.90 -13.68 -21.59
CA ILE A 103 29.86 -13.23 -20.66
C ILE A 103 28.58 -14.04 -20.83
N GLN A 104 28.14 -14.19 -22.08
CA GLN A 104 26.92 -14.92 -22.41
C GLN A 104 27.00 -16.39 -21.96
N ASN A 105 28.10 -17.06 -22.27
CA ASN A 105 28.29 -18.48 -21.98
C ASN A 105 28.43 -18.72 -20.47
N ASP A 106 29.18 -17.89 -19.75
CA ASP A 106 29.36 -18.03 -18.31
C ASP A 106 28.03 -17.89 -17.57
N LEU A 107 27.21 -16.88 -17.93
CA LEU A 107 25.88 -16.69 -17.34
C LEU A 107 24.92 -17.82 -17.70
N ILE A 108 24.89 -18.27 -18.97
CA ILE A 108 24.05 -19.41 -19.38
C ILE A 108 24.46 -20.67 -18.63
N ASN A 109 25.74 -21.00 -18.59
CA ASN A 109 26.25 -22.20 -17.93
C ASN A 109 25.92 -22.19 -16.44
N ALA A 110 26.03 -21.03 -15.78
CA ALA A 110 25.71 -20.89 -14.37
C ALA A 110 24.21 -21.08 -14.05
N PHE A 111 23.32 -20.58 -14.91
CA PHE A 111 21.89 -20.48 -14.58
C PHE A 111 20.97 -21.47 -15.31
N GLN A 112 21.40 -22.11 -16.40
CA GLN A 112 20.57 -23.00 -17.23
C GLN A 112 20.00 -24.24 -16.50
N GLY A 113 20.50 -24.56 -15.29
CA GLY A 113 19.92 -25.61 -14.45
C GLY A 113 18.55 -25.22 -13.86
N ASN A 114 18.41 -23.95 -13.45
CA ASN A 114 17.23 -23.45 -12.73
C ASN A 114 16.41 -22.43 -13.53
N TYR A 115 17.00 -21.83 -14.56
CA TYR A 115 16.41 -20.78 -15.39
C TYR A 115 16.36 -21.21 -16.85
N ASP A 116 15.29 -20.83 -17.52
CA ASP A 116 15.29 -20.67 -18.97
C ASP A 116 15.70 -19.23 -19.31
N TYR A 117 16.04 -19.00 -20.56
CA TYR A 117 16.50 -17.69 -21.00
C TYR A 117 16.13 -17.38 -22.44
N TYR A 118 16.01 -16.09 -22.73
CA TYR A 118 16.01 -15.56 -24.08
C TYR A 118 17.31 -14.80 -24.34
N LYS A 119 18.02 -15.22 -25.40
CA LYS A 119 19.25 -14.58 -25.90
C LYS A 119 19.02 -14.06 -27.32
N PRO A 120 18.84 -12.73 -27.51
CA PRO A 120 18.83 -12.13 -28.83
C PRO A 120 20.09 -12.45 -29.65
N PRO A 121 20.01 -12.54 -30.99
CA PRO A 121 21.13 -12.96 -31.86
C PRO A 121 22.24 -11.91 -32.08
N ASN A 122 22.13 -10.72 -31.49
CA ASN A 122 23.04 -9.59 -31.73
C ASN A 122 24.17 -9.51 -30.69
N GLY A 123 25.30 -8.88 -31.05
CA GLY A 123 26.55 -8.84 -30.28
C GLY A 123 26.42 -8.56 -28.78
N SER A 124 25.83 -7.42 -28.39
CA SER A 124 25.48 -7.09 -26.99
C SER A 124 24.00 -7.36 -26.73
N PRO A 125 23.60 -8.63 -26.52
CA PRO A 125 22.22 -8.97 -26.25
C PRO A 125 21.74 -8.33 -24.95
N LYS A 126 20.43 -8.09 -24.89
CA LYS A 126 19.72 -7.82 -23.64
C LYS A 126 19.09 -9.13 -23.22
N MET A 127 19.82 -9.89 -22.42
CA MET A 127 19.41 -11.26 -22.05
C MET A 127 18.34 -11.19 -20.96
N ILE A 128 17.38 -12.11 -21.00
CA ILE A 128 16.35 -12.24 -19.98
C ILE A 128 16.33 -13.69 -19.53
N PHE A 129 16.47 -13.91 -18.23
CA PHE A 129 16.42 -15.21 -17.57
C PHE A 129 15.18 -15.30 -16.70
N TYR A 130 14.50 -16.44 -16.68
CA TYR A 130 13.29 -16.64 -15.89
C TYR A 130 13.25 -18.04 -15.27
N ARG A 131 12.83 -18.12 -14.01
CA ARG A 131 12.90 -19.33 -13.20
C ARG A 131 11.97 -20.40 -13.76
N ARG A 132 12.53 -21.57 -14.12
CA ARG A 132 11.79 -22.68 -14.70
C ARG A 132 10.69 -23.23 -13.82
N SER A 133 10.87 -23.22 -12.49
CA SER A 133 9.85 -23.75 -11.58
C SER A 133 8.57 -22.92 -11.61
N ARG A 134 8.67 -21.63 -11.97
CA ARG A 134 7.56 -20.67 -11.91
C ARG A 134 7.06 -20.20 -13.26
N PHE A 135 7.95 -19.82 -14.16
CA PHE A 135 7.57 -19.22 -15.44
C PHE A 135 7.80 -20.18 -16.61
N ALA A 136 6.98 -20.03 -17.64
CA ALA A 136 7.21 -20.60 -18.97
C ALA A 136 7.07 -19.49 -20.01
N LEU A 137 7.75 -19.62 -21.14
CA LEU A 137 7.45 -18.77 -22.29
C LEU A 137 6.02 -19.03 -22.74
N ALA A 138 5.29 -17.97 -23.08
CA ALA A 138 3.91 -18.10 -23.56
C ALA A 138 3.85 -19.00 -24.81
N ALA A 139 2.69 -19.61 -25.04
CA ALA A 139 2.46 -20.42 -26.24
C ALA A 139 2.37 -19.56 -27.52
N GLY A 140 2.85 -20.10 -28.65
CA GLY A 140 2.78 -19.46 -29.97
C GLY A 140 4.14 -19.01 -30.50
N THR A 141 4.14 -18.25 -31.59
CA THR A 141 5.35 -17.82 -32.31
C THR A 141 5.75 -16.37 -32.02
N ASP A 142 4.81 -15.48 -31.71
CA ASP A 142 5.07 -14.09 -31.29
C ASP A 142 5.18 -14.00 -29.76
N VAL A 143 6.20 -14.64 -29.19
CA VAL A 143 6.33 -14.79 -27.73
C VAL A 143 7.66 -14.26 -27.20
N GLN A 144 8.63 -14.02 -28.08
CA GLN A 144 9.89 -13.37 -27.76
C GLN A 144 10.45 -12.66 -28.99
N GLY A 145 11.26 -11.64 -28.78
CA GLY A 145 11.89 -10.91 -29.87
C GLY A 145 12.81 -9.81 -29.38
N TYR A 146 13.38 -9.06 -30.31
CA TYR A 146 14.20 -7.90 -30.03
C TYR A 146 13.92 -6.81 -31.05
N PHE A 147 14.29 -5.57 -30.74
CA PHE A 147 14.21 -4.46 -31.65
C PHE A 147 15.46 -3.59 -31.57
N SER A 148 15.85 -3.03 -32.72
CA SER A 148 16.90 -2.03 -32.81
C SER A 148 16.34 -0.65 -32.49
N ILE A 149 17.11 0.13 -31.73
CA ILE A 149 16.79 1.51 -31.42
C ILE A 149 17.46 2.36 -32.50
N ALA A 150 16.67 3.07 -33.30
CA ALA A 150 17.20 3.89 -34.37
C ALA A 150 18.09 5.01 -33.79
N ASN A 151 19.26 5.23 -34.40
CA ASN A 151 20.14 6.33 -34.05
C ASN A 151 19.56 7.62 -34.67
N PRO A 152 19.10 8.60 -33.87
CA PRO A 152 18.48 9.81 -34.40
C PRO A 152 19.50 10.88 -34.82
N TYR A 153 20.80 10.62 -34.61
CA TYR A 153 21.85 11.61 -34.82
C TYR A 153 22.53 11.41 -36.18
N ALA A 154 23.08 12.50 -36.74
CA ALA A 154 24.00 12.43 -37.87
C ALA A 154 25.37 11.89 -37.40
N GLU A 155 26.14 11.26 -38.30
CA GLU A 155 27.47 10.69 -38.02
C GLU A 155 28.46 11.69 -37.39
N SER A 156 28.31 12.98 -37.69
CA SER A 156 29.12 14.06 -37.14
C SER A 156 28.79 14.44 -35.69
N ASN A 157 27.67 13.96 -35.14
CA ASN A 157 27.25 14.29 -33.78
C ASN A 157 28.01 13.45 -32.75
N ALA A 158 28.45 14.07 -31.64
CA ALA A 158 29.18 13.38 -30.57
C ALA A 158 28.41 12.19 -29.94
N CYS A 159 27.07 12.22 -29.95
CA CYS A 159 26.25 11.11 -29.46
C CYS A 159 26.09 9.97 -30.47
N TYR A 160 26.38 10.18 -31.76
CA TYR A 160 26.22 9.15 -32.79
C TYR A 160 26.85 7.80 -32.43
N PRO A 161 28.12 7.71 -32.00
CA PRO A 161 28.70 6.41 -31.61
C PRO A 161 27.98 5.78 -30.41
N ASN A 162 27.52 6.59 -29.45
CA ASN A 162 26.85 6.09 -28.25
C ASN A 162 25.44 5.56 -28.52
N ALA A 163 24.75 6.13 -29.52
CA ALA A 163 23.42 5.73 -29.95
C ALA A 163 23.42 4.60 -31.01
N SER A 164 24.56 4.29 -31.62
CA SER A 164 24.66 3.28 -32.66
C SER A 164 24.55 1.85 -32.10
N GLY A 165 23.81 0.99 -32.81
CA GLY A 165 23.72 -0.44 -32.49
C GLY A 165 22.96 -0.79 -31.20
N ARG A 166 22.24 0.17 -30.60
CA ARG A 166 21.46 -0.04 -29.38
C ARG A 166 20.24 -0.92 -29.67
N THR A 167 19.94 -1.83 -28.74
CA THR A 167 18.84 -2.79 -28.87
C THR A 167 18.12 -2.99 -27.54
N ALA A 168 16.92 -3.53 -27.61
CA ALA A 168 16.17 -4.05 -26.46
C ALA A 168 15.55 -5.40 -26.82
N ALA A 169 15.27 -6.21 -25.79
CA ALA A 169 14.65 -7.52 -25.91
C ALA A 169 13.30 -7.54 -25.21
N TRP A 170 12.39 -8.39 -25.68
CA TRP A 170 11.11 -8.62 -25.03
C TRP A 170 10.73 -10.10 -25.04
N ILE A 171 9.98 -10.52 -24.01
CA ILE A 171 9.40 -11.86 -23.89
C ILE A 171 7.97 -11.80 -23.31
N LYS A 172 7.17 -12.81 -23.60
CA LYS A 172 5.86 -13.07 -22.99
C LYS A 172 6.00 -14.29 -22.08
N LEU A 173 5.66 -14.15 -20.80
CA LEU A 173 5.74 -15.23 -19.82
C LEU A 173 4.36 -15.58 -19.28
N ASP A 174 4.15 -16.87 -19.05
CA ASP A 174 3.04 -17.41 -18.27
C ASP A 174 3.57 -17.82 -16.88
N ASP A 175 2.97 -17.29 -15.82
CA ASP A 175 3.24 -17.70 -14.43
C ASP A 175 2.43 -18.94 -14.10
N LYS A 176 3.11 -20.07 -13.96
CA LYS A 176 2.52 -21.38 -13.70
C LYS A 176 1.90 -21.48 -12.29
N LEU A 177 2.21 -20.53 -11.40
CA LEU A 177 1.69 -20.53 -10.03
C LEU A 177 0.42 -19.68 -9.88
N SER A 178 0.30 -18.58 -10.62
CA SER A 178 -0.85 -17.67 -10.55
C SER A 178 -1.78 -17.73 -11.77
N GLY A 179 -1.34 -18.34 -12.88
CA GLY A 179 -2.06 -18.32 -14.15
C GLY A 179 -1.95 -16.99 -14.92
N ARG A 180 -1.29 -15.98 -14.36
CA ARG A 180 -1.13 -14.67 -15.00
C ARG A 180 -0.12 -14.68 -16.13
N GLN A 181 -0.28 -13.71 -17.02
CA GLN A 181 0.59 -13.50 -18.16
C GLN A 181 1.29 -12.14 -18.08
N TYR A 182 2.58 -12.13 -18.39
CA TYR A 182 3.42 -10.95 -18.29
C TYR A 182 4.09 -10.64 -19.63
N PHE A 183 4.25 -9.35 -19.93
CA PHE A 183 5.06 -8.85 -21.03
C PHE A 183 6.28 -8.12 -20.47
N LEU A 184 7.47 -8.63 -20.76
CA LEU A 184 8.71 -8.12 -20.20
C LEU A 184 9.56 -7.46 -21.27
N VAL A 185 10.19 -6.32 -20.94
CA VAL A 185 11.15 -5.64 -21.82
C VAL A 185 12.46 -5.38 -21.05
N ASN A 186 13.58 -5.79 -21.64
CA ASN A 186 14.92 -5.46 -21.19
C ASN A 186 15.57 -4.46 -22.16
N SER A 187 15.81 -3.21 -21.71
CA SER A 187 16.34 -2.13 -22.54
C SER A 187 17.74 -1.66 -22.10
N HIS A 188 18.49 -1.10 -23.04
CA HIS A 188 19.74 -0.37 -22.78
C HIS A 188 19.97 0.66 -23.90
N PRO A 189 19.41 1.88 -23.78
CA PRO A 189 19.51 2.91 -24.79
C PRO A 189 20.88 3.62 -24.76
N ALA A 190 20.99 4.72 -25.51
CA ALA A 190 22.24 5.47 -25.66
C ALA A 190 22.74 6.06 -24.34
N HIS A 191 24.05 6.01 -24.11
CA HIS A 191 24.71 6.57 -22.94
C HIS A 191 25.35 7.94 -23.24
N GLY A 192 25.60 8.73 -22.20
CA GLY A 192 26.21 10.05 -22.31
C GLY A 192 25.21 11.19 -22.15
N VAL A 193 25.69 12.31 -21.61
CA VAL A 193 24.84 13.44 -21.19
C VAL A 193 24.03 14.01 -22.36
N ASN A 194 24.64 14.19 -23.53
CA ASN A 194 24.01 14.82 -24.70
C ASN A 194 23.15 13.87 -25.55
N CYS A 195 22.83 12.68 -25.03
CA CYS A 195 22.15 11.61 -25.76
C CYS A 195 20.63 11.49 -25.47
N GLY A 196 20.01 12.52 -24.89
CA GLY A 196 18.60 12.54 -24.48
C GLY A 196 17.63 12.12 -25.58
N LEU A 197 17.75 12.68 -26.79
CA LEU A 197 16.87 12.35 -27.92
C LEU A 197 16.87 10.85 -28.27
N ALA A 198 18.02 10.16 -28.20
CA ALA A 198 18.04 8.71 -28.44
C ALA A 198 17.34 7.91 -27.33
N ARG A 199 17.38 8.39 -26.08
CA ARG A 199 16.66 7.78 -24.96
C ARG A 199 15.15 8.03 -25.05
N GLU A 200 14.74 9.22 -25.47
CA GLU A 200 13.33 9.53 -25.78
C GLU A 200 12.79 8.64 -26.92
N LYS A 201 13.56 8.48 -28.02
CA LYS A 201 13.21 7.54 -29.10
C LYS A 201 13.16 6.09 -28.64
N ASN A 202 13.97 5.69 -27.66
CA ASN A 202 13.82 4.39 -27.03
C ASN A 202 12.50 4.27 -26.24
N ALA A 203 12.14 5.27 -25.45
CA ALA A 203 10.89 5.28 -24.69
C ALA A 203 9.66 5.23 -25.61
N GLU A 204 9.66 6.00 -26.70
CA GLU A 204 8.62 5.94 -27.75
C GLU A 204 8.48 4.53 -28.33
N LEU A 205 9.61 3.89 -28.66
CA LEU A 205 9.61 2.56 -29.27
C LEU A 205 9.15 1.47 -28.29
N ILE A 206 9.57 1.54 -27.02
CA ILE A 206 9.07 0.64 -25.96
C ILE A 206 7.55 0.75 -25.84
N ARG A 207 7.00 1.97 -25.81
CA ARG A 207 5.54 2.19 -25.76
C ARG A 207 4.85 1.58 -26.97
N GLY A 208 5.36 1.81 -28.16
CA GLY A 208 4.80 1.23 -29.39
C GLY A 208 4.79 -0.30 -29.37
N ILE A 209 5.87 -0.91 -28.87
CA ILE A 209 5.97 -2.37 -28.71
C ILE A 209 5.00 -2.90 -27.66
N ILE A 210 4.84 -2.20 -26.53
CA ILE A 210 3.83 -2.55 -25.51
C ILE A 210 2.43 -2.54 -26.12
N THR A 211 2.04 -1.46 -26.79
CA THR A 211 0.72 -1.36 -27.44
C THR A 211 0.49 -2.49 -28.46
N GLN A 212 1.52 -2.87 -29.21
CA GLN A 212 1.40 -3.91 -30.24
C GLN A 212 1.39 -5.34 -29.67
N LYS A 213 2.09 -5.59 -28.56
CA LYS A 213 2.44 -6.96 -28.14
C LYS A 213 1.96 -7.37 -26.76
N ALA A 214 1.62 -6.41 -25.88
CA ALA A 214 1.32 -6.68 -24.47
C ALA A 214 -0.18 -6.85 -24.16
N THR A 215 -1.05 -6.92 -25.16
CA THR A 215 -2.50 -7.06 -24.94
C THR A 215 -2.83 -8.20 -23.97
N GLY A 216 -3.62 -7.88 -22.94
CA GLY A 216 -4.04 -8.82 -21.90
C GLY A 216 -2.95 -9.25 -20.92
N ARG A 217 -1.82 -8.56 -20.85
CA ARG A 217 -0.67 -8.91 -20.00
C ARG A 217 -0.26 -7.76 -19.11
N SER A 218 0.12 -8.08 -17.88
CA SER A 218 0.78 -7.12 -16.99
C SER A 218 2.20 -6.86 -17.51
N ILE A 219 2.66 -5.61 -17.47
CA ILE A 219 3.90 -5.20 -18.14
C ILE A 219 4.99 -4.95 -17.12
N ILE A 220 6.21 -5.41 -17.44
CA ILE A 220 7.41 -5.12 -16.66
C ILE A 220 8.50 -4.65 -17.62
N VAL A 221 8.98 -3.44 -17.42
CA VAL A 221 10.07 -2.86 -18.20
C VAL A 221 11.24 -2.64 -17.27
N PHE A 222 12.40 -3.18 -17.61
CA PHE A 222 13.60 -3.00 -16.79
C PHE A 222 14.85 -2.84 -17.64
N GLY A 223 15.91 -2.34 -17.02
CA GLY A 223 17.18 -2.13 -17.71
C GLY A 223 18.00 -1.01 -17.10
N ASP A 224 19.20 -0.86 -17.63
CA ASP A 224 19.98 0.36 -17.55
C ASP A 224 19.44 1.32 -18.62
N PHE A 225 18.76 2.38 -18.22
CA PHE A 225 18.18 3.38 -19.13
C PHE A 225 19.14 4.52 -19.46
N ASN A 226 20.34 4.57 -18.86
CA ASN A 226 21.29 5.69 -19.04
C ASN A 226 20.66 7.09 -18.83
N SER A 227 19.60 7.16 -18.02
CA SER A 227 18.84 8.37 -17.73
C SER A 227 18.71 8.50 -16.22
N ASP A 228 18.92 9.68 -15.67
CA ASP A 228 18.61 9.98 -14.28
C ASP A 228 17.79 11.29 -14.23
N PRO A 229 16.45 11.21 -14.17
CA PRO A 229 15.58 12.39 -14.10
C PRO A 229 15.79 13.23 -12.84
N GLN A 230 16.46 12.68 -11.82
CA GLN A 230 16.71 13.32 -10.54
C GLN A 230 18.14 13.85 -10.42
N ASN A 231 18.98 13.65 -11.44
CA ASN A 231 20.29 14.27 -11.51
C ASN A 231 20.15 15.73 -12.00
N PRO A 232 20.52 16.74 -11.19
CA PRO A 232 20.42 18.16 -11.59
C PRO A 232 21.30 18.54 -12.79
N ASN A 233 22.27 17.70 -13.15
CA ASN A 233 23.14 17.90 -14.32
C ASN A 233 22.62 17.20 -15.58
N SER A 234 21.55 16.40 -15.48
CA SER A 234 20.88 15.84 -16.65
C SER A 234 20.10 16.96 -17.34
N THR A 235 20.48 17.31 -18.55
CA THR A 235 19.75 18.31 -19.35
C THR A 235 18.99 17.61 -20.47
N ASN A 236 17.70 17.95 -20.63
CA ASN A 236 16.84 17.51 -21.74
C ASN A 236 16.73 15.98 -21.91
N ASP A 237 16.23 15.29 -20.90
CA ASP A 237 15.95 13.86 -20.99
C ASP A 237 14.69 13.49 -20.20
N ASP A 238 13.57 13.42 -20.93
CA ASP A 238 12.28 13.04 -20.38
C ASP A 238 11.98 11.54 -20.53
N SER A 239 12.95 10.72 -20.95
CA SER A 239 12.70 9.34 -21.39
C SER A 239 12.02 8.46 -20.32
N ILE A 240 12.41 8.57 -19.06
CA ILE A 240 11.74 7.89 -17.95
C ILE A 240 10.31 8.43 -17.77
N ALA A 241 10.12 9.74 -17.76
CA ALA A 241 8.80 10.36 -17.62
C ALA A 241 7.87 9.99 -18.79
N MET A 242 8.39 9.82 -20.01
CA MET A 242 7.65 9.36 -21.18
C MET A 242 7.15 7.92 -21.01
N LEU A 243 7.94 7.04 -20.39
CA LEU A 243 7.51 5.68 -20.04
C LEU A 243 6.38 5.70 -19.00
N GLU A 244 6.40 6.66 -18.07
CA GLU A 244 5.38 6.78 -17.04
C GLU A 244 4.07 7.39 -17.57
N THR A 245 4.14 8.58 -18.15
CA THR A 245 2.98 9.41 -18.51
C THR A 245 2.38 9.08 -19.88
N GLY A 246 3.14 8.45 -20.78
CA GLY A 246 2.72 8.19 -22.15
C GLY A 246 2.35 6.73 -22.46
N ALA A 247 2.71 5.77 -21.60
CA ALA A 247 2.40 4.37 -21.85
C ALA A 247 0.90 4.10 -21.64
N SER A 248 0.34 3.19 -22.44
CA SER A 248 -0.98 2.60 -22.21
C SER A 248 -0.81 1.09 -22.09
N PRO A 249 -0.95 0.52 -20.88
CA PRO A 249 -1.20 1.20 -19.60
C PRO A 249 -0.01 2.02 -19.08
N THR A 250 -0.28 2.97 -18.19
CA THR A 250 0.71 3.78 -17.47
C THR A 250 1.70 2.88 -16.72
N LEU A 251 3.00 3.20 -16.79
CA LEU A 251 4.04 2.49 -16.06
C LEU A 251 4.47 3.27 -14.81
N TYR A 252 4.88 2.54 -13.78
CA TYR A 252 5.31 3.09 -12.50
C TYR A 252 6.67 2.50 -12.15
N ARG A 253 7.66 3.37 -11.93
CA ARG A 253 8.94 2.96 -11.35
C ARG A 253 8.73 2.27 -10.00
N SER A 254 9.44 1.17 -9.78
CA SER A 254 9.43 0.47 -8.51
C SER A 254 9.91 1.38 -7.39
N ALA A 255 11.06 2.03 -7.59
CA ALA A 255 11.68 2.90 -6.61
C ALA A 255 11.70 4.37 -7.03
N ARG A 256 11.33 5.23 -6.09
CA ARG A 256 11.52 6.70 -6.14
C ARG A 256 12.21 7.16 -4.87
N HIS A 257 13.18 8.07 -5.01
CA HIS A 257 13.76 8.79 -3.88
C HIS A 257 13.35 10.26 -3.91
N THR A 258 13.50 10.94 -2.78
CA THR A 258 13.27 12.40 -2.70
C THR A 258 14.60 13.12 -2.90
N GLY A 259 14.57 14.21 -3.67
CA GLY A 259 15.75 15.03 -3.92
C GLY A 259 16.68 14.48 -5.01
N ALA A 260 17.90 15.01 -5.05
CA ALA A 260 18.93 14.60 -6.01
C ALA A 260 19.48 13.20 -5.69
N THR A 261 19.93 12.49 -6.72
CA THR A 261 20.61 11.20 -6.56
C THR A 261 21.91 11.36 -5.74
N THR A 262 22.04 10.56 -4.69
CA THR A 262 23.22 10.47 -3.80
C THR A 262 23.89 9.10 -3.92
N ALA A 263 25.03 8.91 -3.24
CA ALA A 263 25.73 7.62 -3.17
C ALA A 263 24.82 6.44 -2.78
N ASP A 264 23.89 6.64 -1.85
CA ASP A 264 23.02 5.58 -1.32
C ASP A 264 21.87 5.22 -2.25
N THR A 265 21.57 6.08 -3.22
CA THR A 265 20.44 5.93 -4.17
C THR A 265 20.88 5.70 -5.61
N ALA A 266 22.18 5.82 -5.87
CA ALA A 266 22.79 5.58 -7.17
C ALA A 266 22.78 4.10 -7.52
N THR A 267 22.64 3.81 -8.81
CA THR A 267 22.75 2.45 -9.36
C THR A 267 23.96 2.34 -10.27
N PHE A 268 24.47 3.45 -10.78
CA PHE A 268 25.78 3.50 -11.40
C PHE A 268 26.87 3.63 -10.33
N ASN A 269 27.74 2.63 -10.26
CA ASN A 269 28.92 2.65 -9.42
C ASN A 269 30.04 3.41 -10.12
N SER A 270 29.92 4.73 -10.14
CA SER A 270 30.96 5.62 -10.65
C SER A 270 32.30 5.49 -9.91
N SER A 271 32.29 4.87 -8.72
CA SER A 271 33.48 4.58 -7.93
C SER A 271 34.14 3.22 -8.23
N TRP A 272 33.75 2.57 -9.33
CA TRP A 272 34.16 1.21 -9.72
C TRP A 272 35.68 0.95 -9.66
N LYS A 273 36.49 1.89 -10.20
CA LYS A 273 37.96 1.81 -10.17
C LYS A 273 38.61 2.83 -9.24
N ASN A 274 37.98 3.99 -9.05
CA ASN A 274 38.52 5.13 -8.30
C ASN A 274 37.39 5.82 -7.55
N PRO A 275 37.63 6.50 -6.42
CA PRO A 275 36.60 7.29 -5.75
C PRO A 275 35.95 8.30 -6.69
N SER A 276 34.63 8.44 -6.60
CA SER A 276 33.84 9.36 -7.40
C SER A 276 32.82 10.10 -6.55
N THR A 277 32.54 11.34 -6.93
CA THR A 277 31.48 12.18 -6.37
C THR A 277 30.29 12.32 -7.31
N ASN A 278 30.32 11.66 -8.47
CA ASN A 278 29.26 11.69 -9.47
C ASN A 278 28.33 10.49 -9.30
N TYR A 279 27.09 10.71 -8.87
CA TYR A 279 26.14 9.66 -8.55
C TYR A 279 24.97 9.69 -9.53
N ASN A 280 24.67 8.55 -10.15
CA ASN A 280 23.56 8.44 -11.10
C ASN A 280 22.72 7.19 -10.79
N ARG A 281 21.41 7.35 -10.90
CA ARG A 281 20.44 6.26 -10.87
C ARG A 281 20.03 5.99 -12.31
N LEU A 282 20.67 5.03 -12.94
CA LEU A 282 20.46 4.71 -14.36
C LEU A 282 19.61 3.47 -14.56
N ASP A 283 19.50 2.62 -13.53
CA ASP A 283 18.88 1.31 -13.60
C ASP A 283 17.47 1.35 -12.97
N TYR A 284 16.49 0.89 -13.74
CA TYR A 284 15.08 0.97 -13.35
C TYR A 284 14.35 -0.35 -13.56
N ILE A 285 13.35 -0.57 -12.72
CA ILE A 285 12.27 -1.52 -12.93
C ILE A 285 10.99 -0.68 -12.93
N LEU A 286 10.16 -0.82 -13.96
CA LEU A 286 8.86 -0.20 -14.10
C LEU A 286 7.81 -1.29 -14.30
N VAL A 287 6.64 -1.10 -13.69
CA VAL A 287 5.50 -2.02 -13.82
C VAL A 287 4.27 -1.29 -14.32
N SER A 288 3.40 -1.96 -15.09
CA SER A 288 2.05 -1.45 -15.31
C SER A 288 1.32 -1.33 -13.98
N GLY A 289 0.68 -0.19 -13.73
CA GLY A 289 -0.18 -0.04 -12.55
C GLY A 289 -1.58 -0.61 -12.78
N GLY A 290 -2.34 -0.68 -11.70
CA GLY A 290 -3.74 -1.08 -11.67
C GLY A 290 -3.96 -2.46 -11.10
N ASP A 291 -3.23 -3.46 -11.60
CA ASP A 291 -3.23 -4.82 -11.06
C ASP A 291 -1.96 -5.15 -10.26
N MET A 292 -0.85 -4.43 -10.52
CA MET A 292 0.43 -4.64 -9.84
C MET A 292 0.95 -3.40 -9.12
N THR A 293 1.75 -3.67 -8.10
CA THR A 293 2.69 -2.73 -7.49
C THR A 293 4.00 -3.41 -7.14
N THR A 294 4.89 -2.69 -6.46
CA THR A 294 6.18 -3.20 -6.00
C THR A 294 6.42 -2.93 -4.51
N SER A 295 7.26 -3.77 -3.92
CA SER A 295 7.86 -3.62 -2.58
C SER A 295 9.33 -4.05 -2.59
N ASP A 296 9.96 -4.04 -1.42
CA ASP A 296 11.27 -4.64 -1.17
C ASP A 296 12.34 -4.20 -2.19
N GLN A 297 12.30 -2.91 -2.53
CA GLN A 297 13.23 -2.32 -3.48
C GLN A 297 14.64 -2.38 -2.93
N LEU A 298 15.57 -2.85 -3.75
CA LEU A 298 16.95 -3.09 -3.36
C LEU A 298 17.90 -2.59 -4.44
N ILE A 299 18.96 -1.92 -4.00
CA ILE A 299 20.18 -1.67 -4.77
C ILE A 299 21.27 -2.51 -4.10
N ASP A 300 21.76 -3.54 -4.79
CA ASP A 300 22.78 -4.42 -4.24
C ASP A 300 24.19 -3.84 -4.46
N THR A 301 24.71 -3.20 -3.41
CA THR A 301 26.05 -2.58 -3.41
C THR A 301 27.15 -3.52 -2.93
N SER A 302 26.89 -4.84 -2.90
CA SER A 302 27.83 -5.85 -2.44
C SER A 302 29.19 -5.74 -3.13
N LYS A 303 30.24 -5.97 -2.34
CA LYS A 303 31.63 -6.02 -2.78
C LYS A 303 32.24 -7.36 -2.39
N TYR A 304 33.09 -7.90 -3.26
CA TYR A 304 33.86 -9.11 -3.05
C TYR A 304 35.33 -8.72 -3.10
N ASP A 305 36.06 -9.04 -2.03
CA ASP A 305 37.44 -8.60 -1.82
C ASP A 305 37.65 -7.08 -2.01
N GLY A 306 36.64 -6.29 -1.59
CA GLY A 306 36.65 -4.84 -1.65
C GLY A 306 36.24 -4.23 -2.99
N ILE A 307 35.90 -5.04 -3.99
CA ILE A 307 35.58 -4.61 -5.36
C ILE A 307 34.13 -5.00 -5.66
N SER A 308 33.38 -4.12 -6.33
CA SER A 308 32.06 -4.51 -6.83
C SER A 308 32.22 -5.51 -7.99
N PRO A 309 31.19 -6.26 -8.43
CA PRO A 309 31.30 -7.14 -9.62
C PRO A 309 31.02 -6.45 -10.98
N SER A 310 30.32 -5.31 -10.97
CA SER A 310 30.12 -4.46 -12.15
C SER A 310 30.17 -2.96 -11.79
N ASP A 311 30.40 -2.10 -12.78
CA ASP A 311 30.31 -0.63 -12.62
C ASP A 311 28.87 -0.13 -12.49
N HIS A 312 27.91 -1.03 -12.47
CA HIS A 312 26.56 -0.82 -11.97
C HIS A 312 26.29 -1.72 -10.76
N PHE A 313 25.32 -1.33 -9.94
CA PHE A 313 24.74 -2.16 -8.90
C PHE A 313 23.50 -2.87 -9.43
N ALA A 314 23.28 -4.12 -9.01
CA ALA A 314 22.06 -4.82 -9.38
C ALA A 314 20.87 -4.15 -8.69
N VAL A 315 19.80 -3.90 -9.44
CA VAL A 315 18.55 -3.35 -8.92
C VAL A 315 17.50 -4.45 -8.91
N MET A 316 16.79 -4.58 -7.79
CA MET A 316 15.78 -5.61 -7.59
C MET A 316 14.53 -5.03 -6.93
N ALA A 317 13.37 -5.59 -7.24
CA ALA A 317 12.12 -5.29 -6.57
C ALA A 317 11.23 -6.54 -6.55
N THR A 318 10.35 -6.61 -5.55
CA THR A 318 9.29 -7.62 -5.51
C THR A 318 8.04 -7.05 -6.18
N ILE A 319 7.52 -7.74 -7.19
CA ILE A 319 6.24 -7.45 -7.83
C ILE A 319 5.13 -8.09 -7.00
N ARG A 320 4.05 -7.35 -6.73
CA ARG A 320 2.92 -7.73 -5.88
C ARG A 320 1.59 -7.29 -6.49
N PRO A 321 0.45 -7.84 -6.07
CA PRO A 321 -0.85 -7.25 -6.38
C PRO A 321 -0.88 -5.78 -5.91
N ALA A 322 -1.52 -4.91 -6.70
CA ALA A 322 -1.85 -3.58 -6.22
C ALA A 322 -2.84 -3.64 -5.04
N VAL A 323 -2.83 -2.62 -4.18
CA VAL A 323 -3.81 -2.51 -3.09
C VAL A 323 -5.14 -1.97 -3.62
N PHE A 324 -5.07 -0.88 -4.38
CA PHE A 324 -6.23 -0.23 -4.97
C PHE A 324 -6.30 -0.46 -6.47
N GLN A 325 -7.52 -0.44 -7.00
CA GLN A 325 -7.78 -0.50 -8.43
C GLN A 325 -7.22 0.75 -9.15
N ALA A 326 -6.82 0.61 -10.42
CA ALA A 326 -6.34 1.76 -11.22
C ALA A 326 -7.46 2.76 -11.54
N GLY A 327 -8.69 2.27 -11.73
CA GLY A 327 -9.84 3.10 -12.02
C GLY A 327 -10.28 3.88 -10.78
N SER A 328 -10.82 5.08 -10.99
CA SER A 328 -11.47 5.83 -9.94
C SER A 328 -12.88 6.21 -10.32
N THR A 329 -13.75 6.25 -9.32
CA THR A 329 -15.08 6.86 -9.43
C THR A 329 -14.99 8.31 -8.95
N THR A 330 -15.41 9.26 -9.78
CA THR A 330 -15.45 10.68 -9.40
C THR A 330 -16.83 11.04 -8.85
N ASP A 331 -16.84 11.67 -7.69
CA ASP A 331 -18.02 12.27 -7.10
C ASP A 331 -17.85 13.79 -7.01
N THR A 332 -18.84 14.53 -7.52
CA THR A 332 -18.84 16.00 -7.61
C THR A 332 -19.74 16.66 -6.56
N GLN A 333 -20.40 15.87 -5.71
CA GLN A 333 -21.35 16.39 -4.73
C GLN A 333 -20.65 16.85 -3.45
N GLY A 334 -21.25 17.80 -2.72
CA GLY A 334 -20.76 18.24 -1.40
C GLY A 334 -19.81 19.44 -1.39
N ASN A 335 -19.78 20.23 -2.48
CA ASN A 335 -19.10 21.53 -2.57
C ASN A 335 -17.62 21.49 -2.12
N GLY A 336 -16.85 20.56 -2.69
CA GLY A 336 -15.46 20.35 -2.34
C GLY A 336 -14.47 21.38 -2.90
N THR A 337 -14.90 22.52 -3.43
CA THR A 337 -14.01 23.60 -3.93
C THR A 337 -13.62 24.64 -2.86
N SER A 338 -14.09 24.48 -1.62
CA SER A 338 -13.78 25.38 -0.50
C SER A 338 -12.77 24.75 0.46
N ALA A 339 -11.75 25.53 0.86
CA ALA A 339 -10.79 25.12 1.91
C ALA A 339 -11.46 24.94 3.30
N SER A 340 -12.65 25.52 3.49
CA SER A 340 -13.46 25.38 4.71
C SER A 340 -14.30 24.10 4.72
N THR A 341 -14.40 23.38 3.60
CA THR A 341 -15.11 22.10 3.55
C THR A 341 -14.33 21.04 4.33
N ARG A 342 -15.06 20.22 5.07
CA ARG A 342 -14.58 19.02 5.75
C ARG A 342 -15.41 17.85 5.28
N LEU A 343 -14.73 16.78 4.88
CA LEU A 343 -15.36 15.53 4.47
C LEU A 343 -15.12 14.47 5.56
N TYR A 344 -16.08 13.57 5.72
CA TYR A 344 -16.01 12.41 6.58
C TYR A 344 -16.61 11.22 5.86
N PHE A 345 -16.21 10.01 6.26
CA PHE A 345 -16.72 8.77 5.72
C PHE A 345 -17.02 7.82 6.87
N ALA A 346 -18.28 7.39 6.98
CA ALA A 346 -18.76 6.47 8.02
C ALA A 346 -20.10 5.88 7.58
N ASP A 347 -20.40 4.64 7.94
CA ASP A 347 -21.71 4.05 7.69
C ASP A 347 -22.73 4.63 8.68
N VAL A 348 -23.49 5.65 8.25
CA VAL A 348 -24.54 6.27 9.08
C VAL A 348 -25.92 5.72 8.74
N THR A 349 -26.01 4.78 7.80
CA THR A 349 -27.24 4.14 7.36
C THR A 349 -27.37 2.68 7.80
N GLY A 350 -26.29 2.09 8.30
CA GLY A 350 -26.23 0.69 8.73
C GLY A 350 -26.30 -0.29 7.56
N ASP A 351 -25.95 0.13 6.34
CA ASP A 351 -26.00 -0.73 5.15
C ASP A 351 -24.68 -1.45 4.83
N GLY A 352 -23.68 -1.28 5.69
CA GLY A 352 -22.36 -1.91 5.61
C GLY A 352 -21.38 -1.14 4.73
N CYS A 353 -21.79 -0.04 4.12
CA CYS A 353 -20.97 0.80 3.26
C CYS A 353 -20.83 2.18 3.88
N ALA A 354 -19.64 2.76 3.83
CA ALA A 354 -19.43 4.10 4.35
C ALA A 354 -20.14 5.14 3.47
N ASP A 355 -20.93 5.98 4.13
CA ASP A 355 -21.53 7.15 3.54
C ASP A 355 -20.55 8.32 3.56
N LYS A 356 -20.72 9.26 2.63
CA LYS A 356 -19.95 10.52 2.66
C LYS A 356 -20.72 11.56 3.45
N LEU A 357 -20.04 12.26 4.35
CA LEU A 357 -20.57 13.41 5.06
C LEU A 357 -19.77 14.65 4.71
N SER A 358 -20.44 15.80 4.59
CA SER A 358 -19.79 17.09 4.32
C SER A 358 -20.26 18.15 5.30
N TRP A 359 -19.33 18.99 5.73
CA TRP A 359 -19.62 20.18 6.53
C TRP A 359 -18.81 21.37 6.04
N ASN A 360 -19.44 22.54 6.00
CA ASN A 360 -18.77 23.81 5.76
C ASN A 360 -19.42 24.89 6.64
N PRO A 361 -18.67 25.58 7.52
CA PRO A 361 -19.22 26.57 8.45
C PRO A 361 -19.85 27.79 7.77
N THR A 362 -19.57 28.02 6.48
CA THR A 362 -20.09 29.17 5.72
C THR A 362 -21.28 28.82 4.83
N LEU A 363 -21.63 27.53 4.71
CA LEU A 363 -22.73 27.04 3.88
C LEU A 363 -23.84 26.47 4.75
N LEU A 364 -25.09 26.57 4.29
CA LEU A 364 -26.24 25.92 4.93
C LEU A 364 -26.37 26.21 6.44
N GLY A 365 -25.97 27.40 6.90
CA GLY A 365 -25.96 27.73 8.34
C GLY A 365 -25.02 26.86 9.19
N GLY A 366 -24.07 26.16 8.57
CA GLY A 366 -23.18 25.20 9.23
C GLY A 366 -23.80 23.82 9.46
N ALA A 367 -24.90 23.49 8.79
CA ALA A 367 -25.49 22.15 8.81
C ALA A 367 -24.55 21.10 8.20
N THR A 368 -24.63 19.88 8.71
CA THR A 368 -23.95 18.71 8.12
C THR A 368 -24.83 18.13 7.01
N GLN A 369 -24.20 17.64 5.94
CA GLN A 369 -24.87 16.94 4.84
C GLN A 369 -24.44 15.47 4.82
N ALA A 370 -25.38 14.54 4.73
CA ALA A 370 -25.12 13.12 4.51
C ALA A 370 -25.43 12.72 3.07
N PHE A 371 -24.56 11.96 2.44
CA PHE A 371 -24.71 11.45 1.08
C PHE A 371 -24.61 9.93 1.15
N ARG A 372 -25.75 9.26 0.97
CA ARG A 372 -25.82 7.81 1.10
C ARG A 372 -24.90 7.10 0.09
N GLY A 373 -24.11 6.15 0.53
CA GLY A 373 -23.29 5.29 -0.33
C GLY A 373 -24.17 4.37 -1.19
N ASN A 374 -23.77 4.14 -2.44
CA ASN A 374 -24.41 3.13 -3.30
C ASN A 374 -23.63 1.80 -3.32
N CYS A 375 -22.72 1.58 -2.35
CA CYS A 375 -21.85 0.40 -2.25
C CYS A 375 -21.05 0.11 -3.53
N ASN A 376 -20.51 1.16 -4.15
CA ASN A 376 -19.68 1.06 -5.36
C ASN A 376 -18.76 2.29 -5.55
N GLY A 377 -18.49 3.02 -4.47
CA GLY A 377 -17.75 4.27 -4.50
C GLY A 377 -18.51 5.50 -5.06
N THR A 378 -19.81 5.38 -5.37
CA THR A 378 -20.68 6.53 -5.70
C THR A 378 -21.62 6.88 -4.56
N PHE A 379 -22.11 8.12 -4.54
CA PHE A 379 -23.01 8.63 -3.51
C PHE A 379 -24.31 9.19 -4.10
N GLY A 380 -25.42 8.98 -3.38
CA GLY A 380 -26.73 9.54 -3.64
C GLY A 380 -26.84 11.05 -3.34
N PRO A 381 -28.05 11.64 -3.44
CA PRO A 381 -28.28 13.05 -3.14
C PRO A 381 -28.10 13.38 -1.66
N ALA A 382 -27.79 14.64 -1.38
CA ALA A 382 -27.59 15.14 -0.01
C ALA A 382 -28.88 15.12 0.83
N ILE A 383 -28.78 14.61 2.05
CA ILE A 383 -29.72 14.85 3.15
C ILE A 383 -29.09 15.92 4.05
N VAL A 384 -29.75 17.08 4.17
CA VAL A 384 -29.27 18.16 5.03
C VAL A 384 -29.81 17.94 6.43
N HIS A 385 -28.91 17.98 7.43
CA HIS A 385 -29.27 17.84 8.83
C HIS A 385 -28.95 19.14 9.59
N ASP A 386 -29.99 19.94 9.80
CA ASP A 386 -29.86 21.27 10.42
C ASP A 386 -29.68 21.20 11.95
N ASN A 387 -30.14 20.12 12.59
CA ASN A 387 -30.05 19.97 14.04
C ASN A 387 -28.61 19.64 14.48
N GLY A 388 -28.03 20.52 15.31
CA GLY A 388 -26.62 20.38 15.72
C GLY A 388 -25.62 20.82 14.65
N GLY A 389 -26.02 21.66 13.70
CA GLY A 389 -25.10 22.39 12.82
C GLY A 389 -24.31 23.47 13.58
N SER A 390 -23.20 23.93 12.99
CA SER A 390 -22.44 25.07 13.53
C SER A 390 -21.71 25.84 12.46
N ALA A 391 -21.86 27.17 12.51
CA ALA A 391 -21.14 28.13 11.67
C ALA A 391 -19.78 28.53 12.27
N SER A 392 -19.30 27.85 13.31
CA SER A 392 -18.00 28.13 13.94
C SER A 392 -16.91 27.26 13.33
N ASN A 393 -15.80 27.87 12.91
CA ASN A 393 -14.59 27.18 12.47
C ASN A 393 -13.89 26.40 13.59
N ALA A 394 -14.25 26.63 14.86
CA ALA A 394 -13.72 25.87 16.00
C ALA A 394 -14.45 24.54 16.21
N THR A 395 -15.52 24.28 15.46
CA THR A 395 -16.29 23.04 15.57
C THR A 395 -15.55 21.88 14.91
N THR A 396 -15.56 20.74 15.58
CA THR A 396 -15.16 19.44 15.03
C THR A 396 -16.35 18.49 15.13
N PHE A 397 -16.59 17.75 14.05
CA PHE A 397 -17.53 16.63 14.04
C PHE A 397 -16.77 15.31 14.01
N TYR A 398 -17.30 14.32 14.70
CA TYR A 398 -16.84 12.93 14.65
C TYR A 398 -18.02 12.04 14.32
N PHE A 399 -17.74 10.89 13.73
CA PHE A 399 -18.74 9.89 13.39
C PHE A 399 -18.26 8.52 13.84
N ALA A 400 -18.99 7.90 14.75
CA ALA A 400 -18.68 6.60 15.33
C ALA A 400 -19.93 6.00 15.96
N ASP A 401 -20.09 4.68 15.88
CA ASP A 401 -21.19 3.98 16.55
C ASP A 401 -20.91 3.94 18.06
N VAL A 402 -21.54 4.82 18.83
CA VAL A 402 -21.34 4.90 20.29
C VAL A 402 -22.43 4.18 21.07
N ASN A 403 -23.43 3.61 20.39
CA ASN A 403 -24.57 2.93 21.00
C ASN A 403 -24.67 1.43 20.63
N GLY A 404 -23.82 0.94 19.74
CA GLY A 404 -23.76 -0.44 19.28
C GLY A 404 -24.86 -0.86 18.30
N ASP A 405 -25.52 0.08 17.62
CA ASP A 405 -26.60 -0.19 16.65
C ASP A 405 -26.09 -0.40 15.21
N ALA A 406 -24.78 -0.41 15.01
CA ALA A 406 -24.05 -0.52 13.76
C ALA A 406 -24.18 0.71 12.83
N CYS A 407 -24.77 1.80 13.30
CA CYS A 407 -24.86 3.06 12.58
C CYS A 407 -23.99 4.11 13.27
N ALA A 408 -23.07 4.72 12.53
CA ALA A 408 -22.23 5.77 13.08
C ALA A 408 -23.07 6.98 13.52
N ASP A 409 -22.93 7.35 14.78
CA ASP A 409 -23.58 8.51 15.38
C ASP A 409 -22.80 9.79 15.10
N LYS A 410 -23.46 10.94 15.14
CA LYS A 410 -22.80 12.25 15.00
C LYS A 410 -22.40 12.78 16.37
N ILE A 411 -21.11 12.99 16.59
CA ILE A 411 -20.59 13.65 17.80
C ILE A 411 -20.11 15.06 17.47
N TYR A 412 -20.63 16.03 18.20
CA TYR A 412 -20.32 17.45 18.07
C TYR A 412 -19.37 17.89 19.19
N TRP A 413 -18.32 18.63 18.85
CA TRP A 413 -17.50 19.34 19.82
C TRP A 413 -17.13 20.74 19.36
N ASN A 414 -17.18 21.70 20.28
CA ASN A 414 -16.68 23.04 20.07
C ASN A 414 -16.13 23.59 21.41
N PRO A 415 -14.86 24.02 21.47
CA PRO A 415 -14.23 24.44 22.72
C PRO A 415 -14.86 25.70 23.35
N THR A 416 -15.60 26.50 22.57
CA THR A 416 -16.26 27.73 23.05
C THR A 416 -17.73 27.54 23.40
N PHE A 417 -18.22 26.30 23.35
CA PHE A 417 -19.61 25.97 23.56
C PHE A 417 -19.76 24.89 24.62
N ASP A 418 -20.78 25.02 25.46
CA ASP A 418 -21.12 24.02 26.50
C ASP A 418 -19.93 23.63 27.38
N THR A 419 -19.08 24.59 27.75
CA THR A 419 -17.82 24.36 28.50
C THR A 419 -16.92 23.29 27.86
N GLY A 420 -16.98 23.16 26.53
CA GLY A 420 -16.19 22.23 25.76
C GLY A 420 -16.62 20.77 25.88
N HIS A 421 -17.85 20.49 26.34
CA HIS A 421 -18.41 19.15 26.33
C HIS A 421 -18.71 18.67 24.90
N THR A 422 -18.59 17.35 24.70
CA THR A 422 -19.08 16.69 23.49
C THR A 422 -20.60 16.55 23.57
N ARG A 423 -21.27 16.52 22.43
CA ARG A 423 -22.71 16.20 22.34
C ARG A 423 -22.93 15.10 21.33
N VAL A 424 -23.65 14.06 21.73
CA VAL A 424 -24.01 12.94 20.86
C VAL A 424 -25.38 13.17 20.24
N TYR A 425 -25.47 12.94 18.93
CA TYR A 425 -26.71 12.86 18.17
C TYR A 425 -26.77 11.46 17.55
N LEU A 426 -27.62 10.61 18.12
CA LEU A 426 -27.74 9.23 17.65
C LEU A 426 -28.24 9.18 16.21
N SER A 427 -27.68 8.27 15.41
CA SER A 427 -28.18 8.00 14.08
C SER A 427 -29.61 7.42 14.13
N ASN A 428 -30.38 7.71 13.09
CA ASN A 428 -31.63 7.01 12.80
C ASN A 428 -31.42 5.89 11.75
N CYS A 429 -30.17 5.57 11.39
CA CYS A 429 -29.80 4.61 10.35
C CYS A 429 -30.41 4.95 8.97
N ASP A 430 -30.57 6.24 8.67
CA ASP A 430 -31.13 6.73 7.42
C ASP A 430 -30.41 7.98 6.90
N GLY A 431 -29.23 8.29 7.47
CA GLY A 431 -28.46 9.50 7.19
C GLY A 431 -28.93 10.73 7.98
N THR A 432 -29.93 10.60 8.85
CA THR A 432 -30.35 11.66 9.79
C THR A 432 -30.00 11.32 11.23
N PHE A 433 -29.92 12.36 12.08
CA PHE A 433 -29.53 12.22 13.48
C PHE A 433 -30.60 12.78 14.43
N ARG A 434 -30.76 12.18 15.61
CA ARG A 434 -31.63 12.68 16.68
C ARG A 434 -30.79 13.10 17.87
N TRP A 435 -31.15 14.24 18.46
CA TRP A 435 -30.46 14.68 19.67
C TRP A 435 -30.82 13.78 20.85
N THR A 436 -29.81 13.41 21.64
CA THR A 436 -29.97 12.77 22.94
C THR A 436 -29.47 13.70 24.04
N ASN A 437 -30.14 13.72 25.19
CA ASN A 437 -29.63 14.35 26.41
C ASN A 437 -28.30 13.67 26.78
N SER A 438 -27.15 14.17 26.34
CA SER A 438 -25.86 13.58 26.73
C SER A 438 -25.16 14.48 27.75
N ASN A 439 -24.85 13.90 28.91
CA ASN A 439 -24.00 14.51 29.93
C ASN A 439 -22.64 13.83 29.83
N ASP A 440 -21.77 14.35 28.97
CA ASP A 440 -20.57 13.63 28.57
C ASP A 440 -19.35 14.15 29.33
N ASN A 441 -18.96 13.40 30.36
CA ASN A 441 -17.74 13.63 31.14
C ASN A 441 -16.52 13.96 30.26
N GLY A 442 -15.60 14.76 30.80
CA GLY A 442 -14.35 15.11 30.10
C GLY A 442 -14.50 16.14 28.99
N GLY A 443 -15.18 17.26 29.28
CA GLY A 443 -15.18 18.45 28.42
C GLY A 443 -13.82 19.17 28.43
N SER A 444 -13.55 19.96 27.39
CA SER A 444 -12.38 20.85 27.35
C SER A 444 -12.58 22.06 26.46
N GLU A 445 -12.30 23.22 27.04
CA GLU A 445 -12.33 24.52 26.37
C GLU A 445 -11.00 24.84 25.65
N SER A 446 -10.03 23.92 25.67
CA SER A 446 -8.75 24.09 25.00
C SER A 446 -8.82 23.60 23.55
N SER A 447 -8.48 24.47 22.60
CA SER A 447 -8.34 24.14 21.18
C SER A 447 -7.20 23.17 20.87
N ALA A 448 -6.32 22.88 21.84
CA ALA A 448 -5.26 21.87 21.71
C ALA A 448 -5.76 20.45 22.05
N THR A 449 -7.04 20.32 22.42
CA THR A 449 -7.64 19.01 22.74
C THR A 449 -8.04 18.30 21.46
N THR A 450 -7.73 17.02 21.39
CA THR A 450 -8.30 16.11 20.38
C THR A 450 -9.18 15.08 21.06
N PHE A 451 -10.29 14.74 20.41
CA PHE A 451 -11.11 13.59 20.76
C PHE A 451 -10.97 12.52 19.69
N HIS A 452 -11.05 11.26 20.11
CA HIS A 452 -11.17 10.12 19.23
C HIS A 452 -12.29 9.22 19.73
N PHE A 453 -12.86 8.44 18.81
CA PHE A 453 -13.92 7.49 19.12
C PHE A 453 -13.59 6.16 18.45
N ALA A 454 -13.41 5.11 19.25
CA ALA A 454 -13.03 3.79 18.77
C ALA A 454 -13.39 2.74 19.82
N ASP A 455 -13.74 1.52 19.39
CA ASP A 455 -14.03 0.41 20.30
C ASP A 455 -12.73 -0.13 20.91
N ILE A 456 -12.40 0.27 22.13
CA ILE A 456 -11.20 -0.17 22.83
C ILE A 456 -11.46 -1.49 23.57
N THR A 457 -12.72 -1.82 23.85
CA THR A 457 -13.08 -2.95 24.70
C THR A 457 -13.42 -4.23 23.94
N GLY A 458 -13.83 -4.09 22.67
CA GLY A 458 -14.34 -5.17 21.82
C GLY A 458 -15.85 -5.40 21.99
N ASP A 459 -16.58 -4.46 22.58
CA ASP A 459 -18.03 -4.55 22.81
C ASP A 459 -18.87 -3.97 21.65
N LYS A 460 -18.20 -3.51 20.59
CA LYS A 460 -18.74 -2.86 19.39
C LYS A 460 -19.28 -1.45 19.62
N CYS A 461 -19.06 -0.87 20.80
CA CYS A 461 -19.44 0.49 21.11
C CYS A 461 -18.18 1.35 21.15
N ALA A 462 -18.14 2.41 20.34
CA ALA A 462 -16.99 3.31 20.33
C ALA A 462 -16.86 4.04 21.66
N ASP A 463 -15.71 3.87 22.31
CA ASP A 463 -15.33 4.60 23.52
C ASP A 463 -14.85 6.01 23.17
N LYS A 464 -14.96 6.94 24.12
CA LYS A 464 -14.44 8.31 23.96
C LYS A 464 -13.02 8.40 24.49
N ILE A 465 -12.08 8.82 23.64
CA ILE A 465 -10.70 9.07 24.03
C ILE A 465 -10.42 10.57 24.00
N TYR A 466 -9.80 11.07 25.06
CA TYR A 466 -9.40 12.46 25.25
C TYR A 466 -7.88 12.56 25.28
N TRP A 467 -7.31 13.50 24.52
CA TRP A 467 -5.89 13.88 24.66
C TRP A 467 -5.71 15.39 24.58
N ASN A 468 -4.82 15.91 25.42
CA ASN A 468 -4.35 17.30 25.36
C ASN A 468 -2.88 17.34 25.83
N PRO A 469 -1.95 17.96 25.08
CA PRO A 469 -0.52 17.94 25.37
C PRO A 469 -0.17 18.59 26.72
N THR A 470 -1.01 19.52 27.20
CA THR A 470 -0.77 20.29 28.44
C THR A 470 -1.52 19.75 29.66
N PHE A 471 -2.34 18.72 29.47
CA PHE A 471 -3.16 18.14 30.51
C PHE A 471 -2.69 16.73 30.85
N ASP A 472 -2.77 16.34 32.13
CA ASP A 472 -2.43 14.99 32.61
C ASP A 472 -1.08 14.46 32.09
N SER A 473 -0.09 15.36 31.99
CA SER A 473 1.24 15.07 31.45
C SER A 473 1.22 14.47 30.03
N GLY A 474 0.23 14.86 29.21
CA GLY A 474 0.11 14.41 27.82
C GLY A 474 -0.39 12.97 27.68
N ARG A 475 -1.05 12.42 28.71
CA ARG A 475 -1.67 11.09 28.69
C ARG A 475 -3.04 11.13 28.02
N ALA A 476 -3.36 10.08 27.27
CA ALA A 476 -4.71 9.86 26.77
C ALA A 476 -5.62 9.29 27.87
N ARG A 477 -6.84 9.80 28.00
CA ARG A 477 -7.89 9.28 28.91
C ARG A 477 -8.98 8.59 28.10
N VAL A 478 -9.41 7.43 28.56
CA VAL A 478 -10.51 6.67 27.94
C VAL A 478 -11.73 6.76 28.84
N TYR A 479 -12.86 7.17 28.28
CA TYR A 479 -14.18 7.13 28.89
C TYR A 479 -14.96 6.02 28.18
N LEU A 480 -15.27 4.95 28.92
CA LEU A 480 -15.91 3.77 28.35
C LEU A 480 -17.34 4.09 27.93
N SER A 481 -17.76 3.60 26.76
CA SER A 481 -19.15 3.73 26.33
C SER A 481 -20.08 2.92 27.24
N ASN A 482 -21.29 3.42 27.46
CA ASN A 482 -22.40 2.66 28.05
C ASN A 482 -23.26 1.97 26.98
N CYS A 483 -22.86 2.03 25.70
CA CYS A 483 -23.65 1.54 24.56
C CYS A 483 -25.06 2.17 24.47
N ASP A 484 -25.18 3.44 24.86
CA ASP A 484 -26.44 4.19 24.78
C ASP A 484 -26.23 5.66 24.33
N GLY A 485 -25.02 5.97 23.85
CA GLY A 485 -24.59 7.32 23.53
C GLY A 485 -24.06 8.14 24.71
N THR A 486 -23.93 7.55 25.90
CA THR A 486 -23.28 8.16 27.07
C THR A 486 -22.00 7.45 27.48
N PHE A 487 -21.14 8.12 28.26
CA PHE A 487 -19.83 7.60 28.64
C PHE A 487 -19.63 7.54 30.16
N ALA A 488 -19.14 6.40 30.64
CA ALA A 488 -18.79 6.16 32.05
C ALA A 488 -17.49 6.86 32.47
N TRP A 489 -17.20 6.82 33.79
CA TRP A 489 -16.04 7.50 34.37
C TRP A 489 -14.71 6.93 33.83
N SER A 490 -13.70 7.81 33.71
CA SER A 490 -12.49 7.54 32.94
C SER A 490 -11.53 6.55 33.59
N ASN A 491 -10.91 5.69 32.78
CA ASN A 491 -9.65 5.06 33.13
C ASN A 491 -8.49 6.01 32.77
N THR A 492 -7.77 6.49 33.78
CA THR A 492 -6.52 7.23 33.55
C THR A 492 -5.42 6.23 33.24
N ASN A 493 -4.90 6.26 32.01
CA ASN A 493 -3.80 5.41 31.61
C ASN A 493 -2.54 5.67 32.45
N THR A 494 -1.94 4.62 33.00
CA THR A 494 -0.76 4.69 33.88
C THR A 494 0.58 4.57 33.13
N ASP A 495 0.71 5.28 32.00
CA ASP A 495 1.90 5.39 31.10
C ASP A 495 2.17 4.27 30.08
N ALA A 496 3.16 4.56 29.22
CA ALA A 496 3.55 4.03 27.91
C ALA A 496 2.79 4.73 26.75
N GLY A 497 3.47 5.70 26.11
CA GLY A 497 2.97 6.44 24.93
C GLY A 497 2.31 7.80 25.19
N SER A 498 2.54 8.43 26.34
CA SER A 498 2.17 9.85 26.52
C SER A 498 3.07 10.77 25.68
N SER A 499 2.54 11.92 25.30
CA SER A 499 3.35 13.01 24.73
C SER A 499 2.77 14.36 25.12
N GLN A 500 3.67 15.25 25.57
CA GLN A 500 3.37 16.66 25.82
C GLN A 500 3.72 17.55 24.63
N ASN A 501 4.16 16.93 23.53
CA ASN A 501 4.39 17.64 22.28
C ASN A 501 3.04 17.96 21.61
N GLY A 502 2.80 19.23 21.31
CA GLY A 502 1.58 19.66 20.61
C GLY A 502 1.48 19.14 19.17
N ASP A 503 2.60 18.73 18.56
CA ASP A 503 2.64 18.12 17.23
C ASP A 503 2.50 16.59 17.26
N ALA A 504 2.28 15.99 18.43
CA ALA A 504 2.03 14.56 18.53
C ALA A 504 0.61 14.20 18.04
N HIS A 505 0.50 13.05 17.40
CA HIS A 505 -0.76 12.49 16.92
C HIS A 505 -1.03 11.14 17.56
N PHE A 506 -2.29 10.96 17.94
CA PHE A 506 -2.84 9.71 18.47
C PHE A 506 -3.84 9.16 17.46
N TYR A 507 -3.76 7.86 17.22
CA TYR A 507 -4.68 7.13 16.34
C TYR A 507 -5.15 5.88 17.08
N PHE A 508 -6.31 5.36 16.67
CA PHE A 508 -6.93 4.18 17.26
C PHE A 508 -7.44 3.31 16.13
N ALA A 509 -6.88 2.10 16.00
CA ALA A 509 -7.23 1.13 14.98
C ALA A 509 -6.81 -0.26 15.44
N ASP A 510 -7.53 -1.32 15.04
CA ASP A 510 -7.19 -2.69 15.41
C ASP A 510 -5.98 -3.18 14.60
N VAL A 511 -4.77 -3.02 15.13
CA VAL A 511 -3.54 -3.48 14.49
C VAL A 511 -3.36 -4.97 14.76
N THR A 512 -3.74 -5.44 15.95
CA THR A 512 -3.53 -6.82 16.38
C THR A 512 -4.50 -7.83 15.78
N GLY A 513 -5.61 -7.36 15.18
CA GLY A 513 -6.67 -8.19 14.61
C GLY A 513 -7.52 -8.88 15.68
N ASP A 514 -7.59 -8.32 16.88
CA ASP A 514 -8.28 -8.93 18.02
C ASP A 514 -9.69 -8.37 18.27
N GLY A 515 -10.16 -7.50 17.37
CA GLY A 515 -11.45 -6.83 17.43
C GLY A 515 -11.44 -5.57 18.30
N ARG A 516 -10.28 -5.13 18.81
CA ARG A 516 -10.15 -3.94 19.67
C ARG A 516 -9.21 -2.94 19.04
N ALA A 517 -9.59 -1.68 19.06
CA ALA A 517 -8.74 -0.61 18.57
C ALA A 517 -7.53 -0.40 19.50
N ASP A 518 -6.35 -0.55 18.93
CA ASP A 518 -5.07 -0.31 19.58
C ASP A 518 -4.71 1.17 19.53
N LYS A 519 -3.94 1.64 20.52
CA LYS A 519 -3.43 3.01 20.54
C LYS A 519 -2.16 3.09 19.73
N ILE A 520 -2.12 4.02 18.79
CA ILE A 520 -0.97 4.29 17.95
C ILE A 520 -0.52 5.73 18.16
N VAL A 521 0.76 5.92 18.47
CA VAL A 521 1.33 7.24 18.80
C VAL A 521 2.44 7.57 17.82
N TRP A 522 2.30 8.70 17.14
CA TRP A 522 3.36 9.31 16.35
C TRP A 522 3.70 10.69 16.92
N ASP A 523 4.95 10.85 17.33
CA ASP A 523 5.47 12.12 17.81
C ASP A 523 6.68 12.46 16.95
N PRO A 524 6.63 13.52 16.12
CA PRO A 524 7.71 13.88 15.22
C PRO A 524 9.06 14.12 15.93
N ALA A 525 9.02 14.51 17.21
CA ALA A 525 10.21 14.84 18.00
C ALA A 525 10.71 13.67 18.87
N ALA A 526 9.94 12.59 19.01
CA ALA A 526 10.30 11.45 19.85
C ALA A 526 10.56 10.18 19.04
N ASP A 527 11.44 9.30 19.54
CA ASP A 527 11.76 8.01 18.91
C ASP A 527 12.11 8.12 17.41
N SER A 528 12.82 9.20 17.05
CA SER A 528 13.16 9.53 15.65
C SER A 528 11.95 9.66 14.70
N GLY A 529 10.77 10.00 15.22
CA GLY A 529 9.54 10.10 14.45
C GLY A 529 8.93 8.75 14.07
N ARG A 530 9.24 7.68 14.83
CA ARG A 530 8.65 6.35 14.64
C ARG A 530 7.23 6.29 15.18
N THR A 531 6.44 5.45 14.52
CA THR A 531 5.09 5.09 14.97
C THR A 531 5.21 4.01 16.04
N ARG A 532 4.63 4.24 17.22
CA ARG A 532 4.63 3.29 18.35
C ARG A 532 3.22 2.76 18.56
N VAL A 533 3.07 1.44 18.62
CA VAL A 533 1.80 0.75 18.82
C VAL A 533 1.70 0.24 20.25
N TYR A 534 0.54 0.42 20.86
CA TYR A 534 0.21 -0.06 22.19
C TYR A 534 -1.10 -0.85 22.10
N ALA A 535 -1.01 -2.16 22.26
CA ALA A 535 -2.14 -3.07 22.16
C ALA A 535 -3.19 -2.76 23.24
N SER A 536 -4.47 -2.82 22.89
CA SER A 536 -5.55 -2.68 23.86
C SER A 536 -5.61 -3.87 24.82
N ASN A 537 -5.81 -3.59 26.11
CA ASN A 537 -6.07 -4.62 27.11
C ASN A 537 -7.57 -4.93 27.27
N GLY A 538 -8.45 -4.30 26.48
CA GLY A 538 -9.91 -4.50 26.53
C GLY A 538 -10.62 -3.83 27.70
N ASN A 539 -9.94 -2.94 28.43
CA ASN A 539 -10.49 -2.26 29.60
C ASN A 539 -10.17 -0.75 29.62
N GLY A 540 -9.88 -0.17 28.45
CA GLY A 540 -9.45 1.23 28.31
C GLY A 540 -7.98 1.49 28.69
N THR A 541 -7.20 0.44 28.97
CA THR A 541 -5.73 0.53 29.14
C THR A 541 -4.97 -0.11 27.99
N PHE A 542 -3.71 0.28 27.80
CA PHE A 542 -2.88 -0.16 26.68
C PHE A 542 -1.50 -0.66 27.11
N THR A 543 -0.94 -1.62 26.39
CA THR A 543 0.39 -2.20 26.62
C THR A 543 1.29 -1.99 25.40
N PHE A 544 2.52 -1.50 25.57
CA PHE A 544 3.44 -1.31 24.44
C PHE A 544 3.66 -2.62 23.66
N LEU A 545 3.43 -2.56 22.35
CA LEU A 545 3.59 -3.69 21.43
C LEU A 545 4.87 -3.57 20.62
N THR A 546 5.02 -2.47 19.87
CA THR A 546 6.17 -2.29 18.97
C THR A 546 6.45 -0.83 18.65
N SER A 547 7.70 -0.53 18.26
CA SER A 547 8.09 0.70 17.59
C SER A 547 8.47 0.37 16.15
N HIS A 548 7.65 0.86 15.22
CA HIS A 548 7.77 0.50 13.82
C HIS A 548 8.93 1.24 13.15
N THR A 549 9.81 0.49 12.49
CA THR A 549 11.04 1.00 11.88
C THR A 549 10.87 1.44 10.42
N GLY A 550 9.73 1.12 9.79
CA GLY A 550 9.37 1.55 8.45
C GLY A 550 8.58 2.86 8.44
N GLY A 551 8.81 3.70 7.43
CA GLY A 551 8.03 4.93 7.22
C GLY A 551 8.00 5.86 8.43
N TYR A 552 9.12 6.01 9.14
CA TYR A 552 9.25 7.00 10.22
C TYR A 552 9.49 8.39 9.63
N SER A 553 9.07 9.43 10.34
CA SER A 553 9.27 10.80 9.90
C SER A 553 9.23 11.76 11.08
N GLY A 554 10.26 12.59 11.20
CA GLY A 554 10.27 13.73 12.11
C GLY A 554 9.68 15.01 11.50
N ASN A 555 9.02 14.91 10.34
CA ASN A 555 8.40 16.06 9.68
C ASN A 555 6.90 16.14 10.05
N PRO A 556 6.43 17.23 10.68
CA PRO A 556 5.03 17.39 11.09
C PRO A 556 4.04 17.48 9.91
N GLU A 557 4.51 17.74 8.69
CA GLU A 557 3.67 17.69 7.48
C GLU A 557 3.36 16.26 7.00
N THR A 558 3.92 15.25 7.66
CA THR A 558 3.58 13.86 7.38
C THR A 558 2.12 13.61 7.77
N ARG A 559 1.43 12.81 6.96
CA ARG A 559 0.11 12.27 7.29
C ARG A 559 0.22 10.76 7.37
N LEU A 560 -0.32 10.22 8.46
CA LEU A 560 -0.41 8.78 8.71
C LEU A 560 -1.88 8.41 8.80
N TYR A 561 -2.22 7.23 8.26
CA TYR A 561 -3.54 6.63 8.34
C TYR A 561 -3.40 5.18 8.76
N PHE A 562 -4.40 4.67 9.48
CA PHE A 562 -4.40 3.31 10.01
C PHE A 562 -5.76 2.67 9.75
N THR A 563 -5.79 1.72 8.82
CA THR A 563 -7.03 1.11 8.32
C THR A 563 -6.68 -0.17 7.56
N ASP A 564 -7.54 -1.17 7.61
CA ASP A 564 -7.36 -2.42 6.86
C ASP A 564 -7.68 -2.17 5.39
N VAL A 565 -6.68 -2.15 4.52
CA VAL A 565 -6.87 -1.93 3.07
C VAL A 565 -6.73 -3.21 2.26
N ASN A 566 -6.46 -4.34 2.91
CA ASN A 566 -6.32 -5.65 2.25
C ASN A 566 -7.31 -6.71 2.76
N GLY A 567 -8.24 -6.33 3.64
CA GLY A 567 -9.31 -7.17 4.18
C GLY A 567 -8.82 -8.29 5.09
N ASP A 568 -7.59 -8.20 5.64
CA ASP A 568 -7.01 -9.26 6.48
C ASP A 568 -7.36 -9.15 7.97
N GLY A 569 -8.16 -8.14 8.35
CA GLY A 569 -8.58 -7.88 9.71
C GLY A 569 -7.55 -7.10 10.54
N HIS A 570 -6.39 -6.76 9.97
CA HIS A 570 -5.39 -5.92 10.62
C HIS A 570 -5.35 -4.53 9.98
N ALA A 571 -5.34 -3.49 10.80
CA ALA A 571 -5.10 -2.15 10.32
C ALA A 571 -3.69 -2.05 9.70
N ASP A 572 -3.62 -1.56 8.46
CA ASP A 572 -2.39 -1.23 7.76
C ASP A 572 -1.95 0.19 8.08
N LYS A 573 -0.65 0.48 8.00
CA LYS A 573 -0.12 1.85 8.11
C LYS A 573 0.06 2.45 6.72
N LEU A 574 -0.59 3.58 6.45
CA LEU A 574 -0.40 4.35 5.23
C LEU A 574 0.34 5.65 5.53
N PHE A 575 1.43 5.88 4.81
CA PHE A 575 2.27 7.07 4.94
C PHE A 575 2.14 7.95 3.70
N TRP A 576 1.91 9.26 3.90
CA TRP A 576 1.94 10.24 2.82
C TRP A 576 2.60 11.55 3.23
N ARG A 577 3.32 12.16 2.28
CA ARG A 577 3.82 13.53 2.37
C ARG A 577 3.95 14.11 0.95
N PRO A 578 3.50 15.35 0.67
CA PRO A 578 3.48 15.91 -0.69
C PRO A 578 4.84 15.89 -1.43
N ASP A 579 5.92 16.15 -0.71
CA ASP A 579 7.30 16.22 -1.21
C ASP A 579 8.08 14.90 -1.04
N TYR A 580 7.46 13.85 -0.48
CA TYR A 580 8.11 12.56 -0.29
C TYR A 580 7.67 11.56 -1.37
N ARG A 581 8.65 10.98 -2.09
CA ARG A 581 8.40 10.05 -3.20
C ARG A 581 7.33 10.54 -4.19
N GLU A 582 7.40 11.83 -4.53
CA GLU A 582 6.45 12.50 -5.44
C GLU A 582 4.98 12.39 -4.98
N GLY A 583 4.74 12.38 -3.65
CA GLY A 583 3.39 12.41 -3.10
C GLY A 583 2.64 11.09 -3.21
N ARG A 584 3.36 9.97 -3.37
CA ARG A 584 2.80 8.62 -3.37
C ARG A 584 2.61 8.10 -1.96
N ILE A 585 1.47 7.46 -1.74
CA ILE A 585 1.20 6.74 -0.49
C ILE A 585 2.07 5.48 -0.43
N GLN A 586 2.58 5.20 0.76
CA GLN A 586 3.31 3.97 1.09
C GLN A 586 2.48 3.17 2.07
N VAL A 587 2.17 1.93 1.71
CA VAL A 587 1.34 1.03 2.51
C VAL A 587 2.24 0.02 3.18
N TYR A 588 2.25 0.01 4.51
CA TYR A 588 2.96 -0.97 5.34
C TYR A 588 1.90 -1.89 5.92
N LEU A 589 1.82 -3.12 5.38
CA LEU A 589 0.80 -4.07 5.77
C LEU A 589 0.84 -4.42 7.27
N GLY A 590 -0.33 -4.53 7.90
CA GLY A 590 -0.55 -4.88 9.30
C GLY A 590 -0.32 -6.37 9.59
N SER A 591 -0.27 -6.68 10.88
CA SER A 591 -0.23 -8.05 11.43
C SER A 591 -0.43 -7.98 12.93
N ALA A 592 -0.68 -9.12 13.56
CA ALA A 592 -0.75 -9.27 15.02
C ALA A 592 0.45 -8.69 15.81
N THR A 593 1.58 -8.42 15.15
CA THR A 593 2.80 -7.88 15.80
C THR A 593 3.15 -6.44 15.38
N GLY A 594 2.29 -5.79 14.60
CA GLY A 594 2.51 -4.47 14.02
C GLY A 594 2.70 -4.52 12.51
N PHE A 595 3.41 -3.52 11.96
CA PHE A 595 3.50 -3.33 10.51
C PHE A 595 4.75 -3.95 9.87
N SER A 596 4.61 -4.40 8.62
CA SER A 596 5.69 -4.91 7.77
C SER A 596 6.82 -3.88 7.54
N GLY A 597 8.07 -4.35 7.47
CA GLY A 597 9.25 -3.46 7.48
C GLY A 597 9.45 -2.60 6.23
N GLY A 598 8.87 -2.98 5.09
CA GLY A 598 9.00 -2.27 3.81
C GLY A 598 7.64 -2.02 3.17
N PRO A 599 7.44 -0.87 2.48
CA PRO A 599 6.14 -0.52 1.95
C PRO A 599 5.84 -1.17 0.60
N LEU A 600 4.56 -1.43 0.37
CA LEU A 600 3.96 -1.43 -0.97
C LEU A 600 3.85 0.02 -1.45
N MET A 601 4.19 0.28 -2.71
CA MET A 601 3.92 1.59 -3.31
C MET A 601 2.47 1.69 -3.74
N ASN A 602 1.79 2.78 -3.39
CA ASN A 602 0.51 3.07 -4.00
C ASN A 602 0.71 3.89 -5.29
N ASN A 603 0.22 3.35 -6.40
CA ASN A 603 0.42 3.89 -7.73
C ASN A 603 -0.71 4.79 -8.25
N PRO A 604 -2.00 4.46 -8.03
CA PRO A 604 -3.11 5.36 -8.34
C PRO A 604 -3.30 6.49 -7.32
N GLY A 605 -3.96 7.58 -7.74
CA GLY A 605 -4.45 8.64 -6.86
C GLY A 605 -3.43 9.46 -6.08
N TYR A 606 -2.15 9.42 -6.46
CA TYR A 606 -1.09 10.18 -5.79
C TYR A 606 -1.15 11.69 -6.06
N SER A 607 -0.56 12.49 -5.16
CA SER A 607 -0.55 13.95 -5.30
C SER A 607 0.57 14.61 -4.50
N GLN A 608 1.20 15.60 -5.13
CA GLN A 608 2.23 16.46 -4.55
C GLN A 608 1.68 17.78 -4.00
N SER A 609 0.36 17.94 -3.95
CA SER A 609 -0.27 19.14 -3.43
C SER A 609 -0.52 19.00 -1.93
N ALA A 610 -0.03 19.96 -1.14
CA ALA A 610 -0.30 20.06 0.30
C ALA A 610 -1.79 20.27 0.63
N ASN A 611 -2.61 20.66 -0.35
CA ASN A 611 -4.06 20.82 -0.21
C ASN A 611 -4.82 19.49 -0.34
N THR A 612 -4.10 18.40 -0.61
CA THR A 612 -4.69 17.07 -0.74
C THR A 612 -5.03 16.49 0.63
N GLN A 613 -6.20 15.90 0.73
CA GLN A 613 -6.62 15.07 1.84
C GLN A 613 -6.95 13.68 1.30
N TYR A 614 -6.45 12.66 1.99
CA TYR A 614 -6.85 11.29 1.78
C TYR A 614 -7.77 10.85 2.91
N PHE A 615 -8.72 10.00 2.56
CA PHE A 615 -9.57 9.27 3.49
C PHE A 615 -9.54 7.80 3.11
N PHE A 616 -9.83 6.95 4.08
CA PHE A 616 -9.92 5.51 3.88
C PHE A 616 -11.15 4.99 4.59
N ALA A 617 -12.04 4.36 3.84
CA ALA A 617 -13.30 3.80 4.32
C ALA A 617 -13.80 2.78 3.30
N ASP A 618 -14.51 1.76 3.75
CA ASP A 618 -15.12 0.75 2.89
C ASP A 618 -16.35 1.35 2.19
N LEU A 619 -16.24 1.70 0.90
CA LEU A 619 -17.32 2.31 0.11
C LEU A 619 -18.09 1.29 -0.73
N ASP A 620 -17.70 0.02 -0.69
CA ASP A 620 -18.30 -1.06 -1.48
C ASP A 620 -18.78 -2.27 -0.66
N GLY A 621 -18.59 -2.24 0.65
CA GLY A 621 -19.01 -3.27 1.60
C GLY A 621 -18.12 -4.52 1.56
N SER A 622 -16.90 -4.41 1.03
CA SER A 622 -15.96 -5.53 0.92
C SER A 622 -15.32 -5.91 2.26
N GLY A 623 -15.35 -5.01 3.24
CA GLY A 623 -14.60 -5.07 4.49
C GLY A 623 -13.20 -4.46 4.39
N ALA A 624 -12.68 -4.24 3.18
CA ALA A 624 -11.42 -3.55 2.96
C ALA A 624 -11.67 -2.06 2.70
N ALA A 625 -10.87 -1.20 3.32
CA ALA A 625 -11.00 0.23 3.14
C ALA A 625 -10.51 0.69 1.76
N ASP A 626 -11.33 1.50 1.09
CA ASP A 626 -11.01 2.13 -0.19
C ASP A 626 -10.22 3.40 0.02
N GLN A 627 -9.48 3.84 -1.01
CA GLN A 627 -8.82 5.13 -0.99
C GLN A 627 -9.73 6.21 -1.56
N ILE A 628 -9.96 7.28 -0.79
CA ILE A 628 -10.59 8.50 -1.28
C ILE A 628 -9.56 9.62 -1.36
N TYR A 629 -9.44 10.20 -2.54
CA TYR A 629 -8.64 11.38 -2.81
C TYR A 629 -9.54 12.63 -2.92
N TRP A 630 -9.20 13.70 -2.20
CA TRP A 630 -9.85 15.00 -2.35
C TRP A 630 -8.84 16.15 -2.30
N ASN A 631 -9.03 17.17 -3.14
CA ASN A 631 -8.20 18.37 -3.13
C ASN A 631 -9.05 19.59 -3.49
N TYR A 632 -9.23 20.51 -2.54
CA TYR A 632 -10.07 21.69 -2.74
C TYR A 632 -9.51 22.69 -3.76
N GLY A 633 -8.20 22.64 -4.04
CA GLY A 633 -7.54 23.46 -5.05
C GLY A 633 -7.61 22.87 -6.46
N ALA A 634 -8.15 21.64 -6.62
CA ALA A 634 -8.37 21.06 -7.93
C ALA A 634 -9.56 21.74 -8.63
N ALA A 635 -9.50 21.84 -9.96
CA ALA A 635 -10.49 22.57 -10.75
C ALA A 635 -11.93 22.02 -10.64
N ASP A 636 -12.08 20.73 -10.31
CA ASP A 636 -13.39 20.07 -10.15
C ASP A 636 -13.90 20.06 -8.70
N GLY A 637 -13.02 20.24 -7.70
CA GLY A 637 -13.32 20.08 -6.27
C GLY A 637 -13.91 18.73 -5.88
N GLY A 638 -13.91 17.75 -6.80
CA GLY A 638 -14.56 16.45 -6.62
C GLY A 638 -13.69 15.48 -5.85
N SER A 639 -14.33 14.57 -5.11
CA SER A 639 -13.65 13.43 -4.50
C SER A 639 -13.51 12.30 -5.52
N ARG A 640 -12.46 11.49 -5.38
CA ARG A 640 -12.19 10.32 -6.23
C ARG A 640 -11.99 9.10 -5.37
N ALA A 641 -12.84 8.09 -5.54
CA ALA A 641 -12.73 6.80 -4.88
C ALA A 641 -11.95 5.81 -5.75
N TYR A 642 -10.94 5.17 -5.17
CA TYR A 642 -10.21 4.04 -5.74
C TYR A 642 -10.49 2.83 -4.86
N LEU A 643 -11.32 1.92 -5.37
CA LEU A 643 -11.74 0.76 -4.58
C LEU A 643 -10.56 -0.16 -4.27
N SER A 644 -10.63 -0.85 -3.14
CA SER A 644 -9.72 -1.93 -2.81
C SER A 644 -9.83 -3.06 -3.86
N ARG A 645 -8.79 -3.88 -3.94
CA ARG A 645 -8.79 -5.10 -4.75
C ARG A 645 -9.17 -6.34 -3.95
N TYR A 646 -9.26 -6.23 -2.63
CA TYR A 646 -9.38 -7.35 -1.70
C TYR A 646 -10.84 -7.59 -1.30
#